data_AF-A0A1G6YW44-F1
#
_entry.id   AF-A0A1G6YW44-F1
#
_cell.length_a   1.000
_cell.length_b   1.000
_cell.length_c   1.000
_cell.angle_alpha   90.00
_cell.angle_beta   90.00
_cell.angle_gamma   90.00
#
_symmetry.space_group_name_H-M   'P 1'
#
loop_
_entity.id
_entity.type
_entity.pdbx_description
1 polymer ?
#
loop_
_entity_poly.entity_id
_entity_poly.type
_entity_poly.pdbx_seq_one_letter_code
_entity_poly.pdbx_strand_id
1 'polypeptide(L)'
;MDDLLNEFLTETAESIDVVDVELVKLEQDPNNKEVLDNIFRLVHTIKGTCGFLGLPRLESVAHSSENVLGKFRDGELEVSEHAVTVILESLDRIKEILAGLEATEEEPEGDDSELIGRLDAIAEGALAQQPDPEPDTIEGEIVDPGLGRPLKPGEVSLAELEAAFENAPGPEELAEPDMPTSEPAAASASQEGGLFDRIGGEDTLAVAAHLIAQRLETDEKLAKFFAGTTVEQRKGRFMGLMLALFKDDLDAADNVGRQLVTVAGFADANFDQLLTLIKSVLEECQVNGDTCDEAVMTFELVREAVVTAAKAIAKAETNKAGTSQGAQQQSGAREQKKVTQSIRVSVDLLEDLMNMVSELVLTRNQLLQITRNMENSELGVPLQRLSQCTTELQENVMKTRMQPIGNAWAKLPRIVRDLTVELDKKIDLDMRGADTELDRQVLELIKDPLTHMVRNSADHGIETPAERMAAGKPENGTIILNAYHEGGHIIIEIKDDGRGISAAKLSNKILEKGLATQAELSDMSDAQIQKFIFHPGFSTAEKITSVSGRGVGMDVVRSNIEKIGGTIDMNSVEGKGSTFQIKIPLTLAIVAGLIVKAEEERYAIPQISVLELVRASQNSEHKIETIKDTPVLRLRNRLLPLVYLNEILGFMTRDEIDARENVDDFIVVTQVGTFTFGIVVDQVFDTEEIVVKPVAPILKDLEIYSGNTILGDGSVIMILDPNGIASLANSGVGDHEHEEAAAEDLVKRSVGDEKESMLVFRAGSENPKAVPLALVARLEEVEVDTIELSDGKHMVQYRGALMPLIMAHPEMKFREEGRQPVLVFTDREYTMGLAVDEILDIVEEELTIKLASNKSGVVGSAIINGKASEVIDVSYYLGLAFADWLRSRDLSEDVAPSAGAKVLLIDDSDFFRNMLRPVLTVAGYRVRAVSSAAAALALMEEGEMFDLIISDIEMPDMNGFDFAKEVKKDSRWSDTALVALSSLATERDINRGHEAGFDDYIAKFDKETLLRSLAQQLKIKGDAA
;
A
#
# COMPACT_ATOMS: atom_id res chain seq x y z
N MET A 1 35.81 -5.11 27.67
CA MET A 1 36.35 -5.28 26.32
C MET A 1 37.10 -4.03 25.92
N ASP A 2 38.38 -4.16 25.60
CA ASP A 2 39.23 -3.08 25.09
C ASP A 2 38.65 -2.54 23.77
N ASP A 3 38.54 -1.22 23.59
CA ASP A 3 37.88 -0.64 22.41
C ASP A 3 38.56 -1.07 21.10
N LEU A 4 39.87 -1.32 21.16
CA LEU A 4 40.68 -1.86 20.05
C LEU A 4 40.33 -3.32 19.71
N LEU A 5 39.95 -4.13 20.70
CA LEU A 5 39.58 -5.53 20.50
C LEU A 5 38.22 -5.64 19.81
N ASN A 6 37.25 -4.79 20.19
CA ASN A 6 35.94 -4.72 19.54
C ASN A 6 36.02 -4.30 18.07
N GLU A 7 36.85 -3.30 17.77
CA GLU A 7 37.10 -2.85 16.41
C GLU A 7 37.72 -3.99 15.57
N PHE A 8 38.71 -4.67 16.13
CA PHE A 8 39.33 -5.84 15.50
C PHE A 8 38.36 -6.99 15.25
N LEU A 9 37.51 -7.36 16.23
CA LEU A 9 36.51 -8.42 16.06
C LEU A 9 35.55 -8.11 14.92
N THR A 10 35.09 -6.86 14.83
CA THR A 10 34.17 -6.41 13.78
C THR A 10 34.84 -6.40 12.40
N GLU A 11 36.04 -5.79 12.29
CA GLU A 11 36.77 -5.70 11.02
C GLU A 11 37.21 -7.08 10.50
N THR A 12 37.61 -7.98 11.41
CA THR A 12 38.03 -9.34 11.06
C THR A 12 36.84 -10.19 10.61
N ALA A 13 35.68 -10.09 11.27
CA ALA A 13 34.46 -10.79 10.85
C ALA A 13 34.01 -10.34 9.45
N GLU A 14 33.99 -9.02 9.18
CA GLU A 14 33.68 -8.48 7.85
C GLU A 14 34.69 -8.94 6.79
N SER A 15 35.99 -8.98 7.15
CA SER A 15 37.04 -9.44 6.25
C SER A 15 36.90 -10.92 5.90
N ILE A 16 36.52 -11.76 6.87
CA ILE A 16 36.32 -13.21 6.65
C ILE A 16 35.11 -13.47 5.75
N ASP A 17 33.98 -12.76 5.96
CA ASP A 17 32.80 -12.90 5.10
C ASP A 17 33.12 -12.59 3.62
N VAL A 18 33.97 -11.59 3.38
CA VAL A 18 34.46 -11.27 2.03
C VAL A 18 35.38 -12.36 1.50
N VAL A 19 36.30 -12.88 2.33
CA VAL A 19 37.23 -13.95 1.91
C VAL A 19 36.48 -15.24 1.55
N ASP A 20 35.43 -15.62 2.29
CA ASP A 20 34.63 -16.83 2.00
C ASP A 20 34.01 -16.77 0.59
N VAL A 21 33.39 -15.64 0.24
CA VAL A 21 32.76 -15.45 -1.08
C VAL A 21 33.82 -15.45 -2.19
N GLU A 22 34.96 -14.83 -1.96
CA GLU A 22 36.05 -14.77 -2.95
C GLU A 22 36.76 -16.12 -3.11
N LEU A 23 36.87 -16.95 -2.06
CA LEU A 23 37.41 -18.31 -2.16
C LEU A 23 36.54 -19.25 -2.99
N VAL A 24 35.21 -19.13 -2.88
CA VAL A 24 34.28 -19.88 -3.76
C VAL A 24 34.46 -19.48 -5.22
N LYS A 25 34.70 -18.19 -5.50
CA LYS A 25 35.03 -17.73 -6.86
C LYS A 25 36.38 -18.24 -7.33
N LEU A 26 37.38 -18.31 -6.44
CA LEU A 26 38.70 -18.85 -6.73
C LEU A 26 38.65 -20.35 -7.06
N GLU A 27 37.74 -21.11 -6.45
CA GLU A 27 37.49 -22.52 -6.79
C GLU A 27 36.94 -22.68 -8.21
N GLN A 28 36.03 -21.78 -8.62
CA GLN A 28 35.43 -21.79 -9.96
C GLN A 28 36.36 -21.25 -11.05
N ASP A 29 37.20 -20.26 -10.73
CA ASP A 29 38.20 -19.68 -11.63
C ASP A 29 39.60 -19.58 -10.97
N PRO A 30 40.35 -20.69 -10.96
CA PRO A 30 41.64 -20.80 -10.26
C PRO A 30 42.76 -19.87 -10.79
N ASN A 31 42.56 -19.23 -11.95
CA ASN A 31 43.56 -18.35 -12.57
C ASN A 31 43.27 -16.85 -12.35
N ASN A 32 42.24 -16.51 -11.57
CA ASN A 32 41.84 -15.12 -11.34
C ASN A 32 42.77 -14.43 -10.34
N LYS A 33 43.77 -13.71 -10.87
CA LYS A 33 44.76 -12.98 -10.07
C LYS A 33 44.18 -11.87 -9.20
N GLU A 34 43.12 -11.20 -9.65
CA GLU A 34 42.49 -10.10 -8.89
C GLU A 34 41.80 -10.62 -7.62
N VAL A 35 41.09 -11.75 -7.74
CA VAL A 35 40.46 -12.46 -6.61
C VAL A 35 41.51 -12.90 -5.60
N LEU A 36 42.60 -13.51 -6.10
CA LEU A 36 43.69 -14.01 -5.26
C LEU A 36 44.47 -12.90 -4.53
N ASP A 37 44.75 -11.78 -5.21
CA ASP A 37 45.38 -10.60 -4.61
C ASP A 37 44.50 -9.98 -3.50
N ASN A 38 43.18 -9.97 -3.71
CA ASN A 38 42.24 -9.47 -2.73
C ASN A 38 42.17 -10.36 -1.48
N ILE A 39 42.04 -11.68 -1.66
CA ILE A 39 42.04 -12.67 -0.57
C ILE A 39 43.35 -12.57 0.23
N PHE A 40 44.50 -12.54 -0.45
CA PHE A 40 45.80 -12.42 0.20
C PHE A 40 45.90 -11.15 1.06
N ARG A 41 45.47 -10.00 0.55
CA ARG A 41 45.50 -8.72 1.28
C ARG A 41 44.65 -8.76 2.55
N LEU A 42 43.47 -9.36 2.50
CA LEU A 42 42.56 -9.47 3.64
C LEU A 42 43.17 -10.37 4.72
N VAL A 43 43.64 -11.57 4.36
CA VAL A 43 44.30 -12.49 5.30
C VAL A 43 45.60 -11.90 5.89
N HIS A 44 46.38 -11.17 5.09
CA HIS A 44 47.58 -10.44 5.56
C HIS A 44 47.24 -9.37 6.60
N THR A 45 46.13 -8.65 6.39
CA THR A 45 45.66 -7.60 7.31
C THR A 45 45.18 -8.21 8.64
N ILE A 46 44.47 -9.35 8.60
CA ILE A 46 44.06 -10.10 9.78
C ILE A 46 45.29 -10.49 10.60
N LYS A 47 46.26 -11.19 9.99
CA LYS A 47 47.51 -11.57 10.66
C LYS A 47 48.24 -10.37 11.27
N GLY A 48 48.39 -9.28 10.51
CA GLY A 48 49.11 -8.08 10.96
C GLY A 48 48.49 -7.46 12.22
N THR A 49 47.16 -7.47 12.30
CA THR A 49 46.44 -6.93 13.45
C THR A 49 46.48 -7.87 14.66
N CYS A 50 46.52 -9.20 14.44
CA CYS A 50 46.69 -10.19 15.50
C CYS A 50 48.03 -10.06 16.23
N GLY A 51 49.11 -9.88 15.47
CA GLY A 51 50.45 -9.68 16.05
C GLY A 51 50.57 -8.37 16.85
N PHE A 52 49.80 -7.34 16.49
CA PHE A 52 49.71 -6.10 17.26
C PHE A 52 48.93 -6.26 18.59
N LEU A 53 47.84 -7.03 18.56
CA LEU A 53 46.97 -7.26 19.72
C LEU A 53 47.46 -8.37 20.66
N GLY A 54 48.52 -9.10 20.27
CA GLY A 54 49.09 -10.17 21.09
C GLY A 54 48.23 -11.42 21.13
N LEU A 55 47.66 -11.81 19.98
CA LEU A 55 46.81 -12.99 19.79
C LEU A 55 47.58 -14.10 19.05
N PRO A 56 48.51 -14.81 19.73
CA PRO A 56 49.47 -15.72 19.09
C PRO A 56 48.83 -16.95 18.44
N ARG A 57 47.70 -17.44 18.95
CA ARG A 57 47.04 -18.62 18.38
C ARG A 57 46.39 -18.27 17.04
N LEU A 58 45.63 -17.16 17.00
CA LEU A 58 44.99 -16.67 15.78
C LEU A 58 46.01 -16.18 14.74
N GLU A 59 47.09 -15.52 15.18
CA GLU A 59 48.22 -15.13 14.32
C GLU A 59 48.83 -16.35 13.61
N SER A 60 49.00 -17.47 14.33
CA SER A 60 49.62 -18.68 13.77
C SER A 60 48.78 -19.31 12.65
N VAL A 61 47.46 -19.40 12.83
CA VAL A 61 46.55 -19.94 11.81
C VAL A 61 46.45 -19.02 10.59
N ALA A 62 46.35 -17.70 10.81
CA ALA A 62 46.32 -16.71 9.74
C ALA A 62 47.63 -16.71 8.93
N HIS A 63 48.77 -16.87 9.60
CA HIS A 63 50.08 -16.93 8.94
C HIS A 63 50.25 -18.15 8.04
N SER A 64 49.90 -19.37 8.50
CA SER A 64 50.00 -20.55 7.62
C SER A 64 49.03 -20.47 6.43
N SER A 65 47.86 -19.87 6.62
CA SER A 65 46.91 -19.61 5.52
C SER A 65 47.46 -18.62 4.49
N GLU A 66 48.07 -17.53 4.98
CA GLU A 66 48.74 -16.52 4.13
C GLU A 66 49.89 -17.15 3.31
N ASN A 67 50.66 -18.07 3.90
CA ASN A 67 51.78 -18.72 3.22
C ASN A 67 51.33 -19.55 2.01
N VAL A 68 50.21 -20.28 2.13
CA VAL A 68 49.65 -21.04 1.00
C VAL A 68 49.12 -20.09 -0.08
N LEU A 69 48.36 -19.07 0.31
CA LEU A 69 47.82 -18.05 -0.60
C LEU A 69 48.93 -17.26 -1.33
N GLY A 70 50.04 -16.98 -0.65
CA GLY A 70 51.20 -16.33 -1.24
C GLY A 70 51.83 -17.16 -2.36
N LYS A 71 51.91 -18.49 -2.19
CA LYS A 71 52.43 -19.39 -3.23
C LYS A 71 51.52 -19.52 -4.44
N PHE A 72 50.20 -19.48 -4.22
CA PHE A 72 49.26 -19.35 -5.34
C PHE A 72 49.46 -18.03 -6.08
N ARG A 73 49.57 -16.92 -5.35
CA ARG A 73 49.71 -15.58 -5.93
C ARG A 73 50.99 -15.44 -6.76
N ASP A 74 52.08 -15.95 -6.23
CA ASP A 74 53.40 -15.88 -6.87
C ASP A 74 53.55 -16.93 -8.00
N GLY A 75 52.55 -17.82 -8.17
CA GLY A 75 52.49 -18.85 -9.20
C GLY A 75 53.45 -20.03 -8.94
N GLU A 76 53.90 -20.20 -7.70
CA GLU A 76 54.78 -21.29 -7.27
C GLU A 76 54.02 -22.59 -6.99
N LEU A 77 52.72 -22.49 -6.71
CA LEU A 77 51.80 -23.60 -6.46
C LEU A 77 50.52 -23.40 -7.29
N GLU A 78 50.01 -24.48 -7.90
CA GLU A 78 48.71 -24.45 -8.58
C GLU A 78 47.58 -24.59 -7.56
N VAL A 79 46.52 -23.79 -7.75
CA VAL A 79 45.31 -23.87 -6.92
C VAL A 79 44.62 -25.20 -7.17
N SER A 80 44.40 -25.98 -6.10
CA SER A 80 43.71 -27.27 -6.14
C SER A 80 42.53 -27.27 -5.17
N GLU A 81 41.50 -28.05 -5.48
CA GLU A 81 40.29 -28.21 -4.65
C GLU A 81 40.67 -28.58 -3.21
N HIS A 82 41.58 -29.55 -3.03
CA HIS A 82 42.07 -29.94 -1.72
C HIS A 82 42.69 -28.77 -0.94
N ALA A 83 43.50 -27.94 -1.59
CA ALA A 83 44.15 -26.82 -0.91
C ALA A 83 43.16 -25.69 -0.57
N VAL A 84 42.14 -25.46 -1.40
CA VAL A 84 41.04 -24.53 -1.09
C VAL A 84 40.24 -25.04 0.12
N THR A 85 39.95 -26.34 0.20
CA THR A 85 39.28 -26.94 1.37
C THR A 85 40.05 -26.70 2.67
N VAL A 86 41.37 -26.90 2.67
CA VAL A 86 42.19 -26.68 3.89
C VAL A 86 42.26 -25.20 4.28
N ILE A 87 42.19 -24.27 3.31
CA ILE A 87 42.09 -22.82 3.59
C ILE A 87 40.71 -22.46 4.17
N LEU A 88 39.63 -23.07 3.67
CA LEU A 88 38.30 -22.87 4.27
C LEU A 88 38.25 -23.40 5.72
N GLU A 89 38.83 -24.57 5.98
CA GLU A 89 38.97 -25.10 7.34
C GLU A 89 39.75 -24.14 8.27
N SER A 90 40.73 -23.40 7.74
CA SER A 90 41.50 -22.44 8.54
C SER A 90 40.72 -21.15 8.83
N LEU A 91 39.88 -20.69 7.92
CA LEU A 91 38.97 -19.57 8.16
C LEU A 91 37.89 -19.93 9.17
N ASP A 92 37.33 -21.14 9.10
CA ASP A 92 36.38 -21.61 10.10
C ASP A 92 37.02 -21.73 11.48
N ARG A 93 38.29 -22.17 11.54
CA ARG A 93 39.06 -22.15 12.80
C ARG A 93 39.26 -20.73 13.31
N ILE A 94 39.56 -19.76 12.45
CA ILE A 94 39.67 -18.35 12.84
C ILE A 94 38.34 -17.83 13.39
N LYS A 95 37.20 -18.13 12.75
CA LYS A 95 35.85 -17.77 13.25
C LYS A 95 35.58 -18.35 14.64
N GLU A 96 35.96 -19.61 14.88
CA GLU A 96 35.80 -20.25 16.18
C GLU A 96 36.62 -19.55 17.27
N ILE A 97 37.88 -19.20 16.97
CA ILE A 97 38.75 -18.49 17.91
C ILE A 97 38.20 -17.07 18.17
N LEU A 98 37.69 -16.36 17.16
CA LEU A 98 37.06 -15.05 17.31
C LEU A 98 35.80 -15.10 18.17
N ALA A 99 34.94 -16.11 17.99
CA ALA A 99 33.73 -16.28 18.80
C ALA A 99 34.08 -16.57 20.28
N GLY A 100 35.16 -17.34 20.52
CA GLY A 100 35.72 -17.51 21.86
C GLY A 100 36.23 -16.18 22.43
N LEU A 101 37.04 -15.44 21.66
CA LEU A 101 37.62 -14.16 22.04
C LEU A 101 36.56 -13.09 22.36
N GLU A 102 35.45 -13.05 21.61
CA GLU A 102 34.30 -12.18 21.87
C GLU A 102 33.60 -12.55 23.20
N ALA A 103 33.52 -13.84 23.52
CA ALA A 103 32.84 -14.31 24.74
C ALA A 103 33.71 -14.16 26.00
N THR A 104 35.03 -14.38 25.90
CA THR A 104 35.94 -14.46 27.05
C THR A 104 36.95 -13.32 27.16
N GLU A 105 37.04 -12.44 26.16
CA GLU A 105 38.08 -11.39 26.03
C GLU A 105 39.53 -11.92 26.01
N GLU A 106 39.70 -13.25 25.93
CA GLU A 106 40.97 -13.97 25.85
C GLU A 106 40.85 -15.09 24.81
N GLU A 107 41.96 -15.46 24.15
CA GLU A 107 41.95 -16.56 23.17
C GLU A 107 41.53 -17.87 23.86
N PRO A 108 40.58 -18.64 23.29
CA PRO A 108 40.20 -19.93 23.83
C PRO A 108 41.41 -20.88 23.87
N GLU A 109 41.47 -21.75 24.89
CA GLU A 109 42.47 -22.82 24.92
C GLU A 109 42.24 -23.82 23.76
N GLY A 110 43.31 -24.28 23.13
CA GLY A 110 43.25 -25.29 22.06
C GLY A 110 44.57 -25.46 21.32
N ASP A 111 44.63 -26.45 20.43
CA ASP A 111 45.82 -26.79 19.64
C ASP A 111 45.43 -26.92 18.16
N ASP A 112 45.99 -26.04 17.33
CA ASP A 112 45.75 -26.01 15.87
C ASP A 112 46.95 -26.54 15.07
N SER A 113 47.92 -27.19 15.74
CA SER A 113 49.17 -27.66 15.13
C SER A 113 48.95 -28.64 13.97
N GLU A 114 47.87 -29.44 14.01
CA GLU A 114 47.52 -30.37 12.93
C GLU A 114 47.08 -29.63 11.65
N LEU A 115 46.25 -28.60 11.79
CA LEU A 115 45.76 -27.79 10.68
C LEU A 115 46.89 -26.93 10.09
N ILE A 116 47.69 -26.32 10.97
CA ILE A 116 48.92 -25.59 10.61
C ILE A 116 49.88 -26.51 9.84
N GLY A 117 50.09 -27.74 10.32
CA GLY A 117 50.94 -28.71 9.65
C GLY A 117 50.43 -29.12 8.26
N ARG A 118 49.11 -29.22 8.06
CA ARG A 118 48.50 -29.48 6.74
C ARG A 118 48.69 -28.29 5.79
N LEU A 119 48.47 -27.06 6.26
CA LEU A 119 48.70 -25.83 5.48
C LEU A 119 50.18 -25.69 5.09
N ASP A 120 51.10 -25.93 6.03
CA ASP A 120 52.53 -25.84 5.77
C ASP A 120 52.99 -26.94 4.79
N ALA A 121 52.45 -28.16 4.89
CA ALA A 121 52.74 -29.24 3.93
C ALA A 121 52.26 -28.90 2.50
N ILE A 122 51.08 -28.28 2.38
CA ILE A 122 50.56 -27.76 1.10
C ILE A 122 51.49 -26.66 0.57
N ALA A 123 51.89 -25.72 1.43
CA ALA A 123 52.82 -24.67 1.04
C ALA A 123 54.15 -25.27 0.55
N GLU A 124 54.70 -26.29 1.22
CA GLU A 124 55.94 -26.97 0.81
C GLU A 124 55.80 -27.85 -0.45
N GLY A 125 54.60 -27.99 -1.02
CA GLY A 125 54.34 -28.77 -2.22
C GLY A 125 54.28 -30.28 -1.98
N ALA A 126 54.12 -30.70 -0.73
CA ALA A 126 53.93 -32.09 -0.37
C ALA A 126 52.45 -32.47 -0.55
N LEU A 127 52.11 -33.06 -1.70
CA LEU A 127 50.81 -33.73 -1.89
C LEU A 127 50.73 -34.90 -0.90
N ALA A 128 49.96 -34.74 0.18
CA ALA A 128 49.63 -35.83 1.07
C ALA A 128 48.78 -36.86 0.30
N GLN A 129 49.36 -38.04 0.07
CA GLN A 129 48.65 -39.21 -0.43
C GLN A 129 47.55 -39.58 0.57
N GLN A 130 46.29 -39.66 0.11
CA GLN A 130 45.25 -40.34 0.86
C GLN A 130 45.65 -41.81 1.10
N PRO A 131 45.41 -42.38 2.29
CA PRO A 131 45.53 -43.82 2.48
C PRO A 131 44.46 -44.54 1.64
N ASP A 132 44.90 -45.50 0.82
CA ASP A 132 44.01 -46.48 0.17
C ASP A 132 43.18 -47.21 1.25
N PRO A 133 41.86 -47.43 1.03
CA PRO A 133 41.08 -48.26 1.93
C PRO A 133 41.41 -49.75 1.68
N GLU A 134 41.99 -50.40 2.69
CA GLU A 134 42.00 -51.87 2.79
C GLU A 134 40.59 -52.41 3.14
N PRO A 135 40.27 -53.65 2.74
CA PRO A 135 38.89 -54.17 2.71
C PRO A 135 38.46 -54.90 4.00
N ASP A 136 37.15 -55.14 4.08
CA ASP A 136 36.35 -55.88 5.09
C ASP A 136 35.92 -55.03 6.31
N THR A 137 34.65 -54.92 6.72
CA THR A 137 33.57 -55.93 6.83
C THR A 137 32.17 -55.27 6.83
N ILE A 138 31.19 -56.00 6.31
CA ILE A 138 29.74 -55.73 6.37
C ILE A 138 29.26 -55.69 7.84
N GLU A 139 28.49 -54.67 8.23
CA GLU A 139 27.20 -54.81 8.95
C GLU A 139 26.49 -53.45 9.15
N GLY A 140 25.43 -53.25 8.35
CA GLY A 140 24.18 -52.52 8.63
C GLY A 140 24.20 -51.14 9.30
N GLU A 141 24.04 -50.08 8.49
CA GLU A 141 23.19 -48.94 8.84
C GLU A 141 22.65 -48.30 7.55
N ILE A 142 21.32 -48.22 7.43
CA ILE A 142 20.63 -47.68 6.24
C ILE A 142 20.69 -46.15 6.34
N VAL A 143 21.44 -45.52 5.42
CA VAL A 143 21.42 -44.06 5.24
C VAL A 143 20.52 -43.75 4.05
N ASP A 144 19.46 -42.97 4.28
CA ASP A 144 18.56 -42.47 3.24
C ASP A 144 19.27 -41.37 2.41
N PRO A 145 19.41 -41.49 1.07
CA PRO A 145 20.16 -40.54 0.26
C PRO A 145 19.56 -39.12 0.19
N GLY A 146 18.33 -38.91 0.68
CA GLY A 146 17.63 -37.62 0.64
C GLY A 146 17.79 -36.72 1.86
N LEU A 147 18.25 -37.27 3.00
CA LEU A 147 18.58 -36.50 4.19
C LEU A 147 20.08 -36.61 4.40
N GLY A 148 20.83 -35.51 4.33
CA GLY A 148 22.28 -35.47 4.62
C GLY A 148 22.67 -35.79 6.08
N ARG A 149 21.91 -36.65 6.77
CA ARG A 149 22.14 -37.16 8.12
C ARG A 149 21.44 -38.53 8.30
N PRO A 150 21.90 -39.39 9.22
CA PRO A 150 21.23 -40.66 9.53
C PRO A 150 19.86 -40.48 10.20
N LEU A 151 18.95 -41.43 9.97
CA LEU A 151 17.60 -41.50 10.54
C LEU A 151 17.67 -41.71 12.07
N LYS A 152 16.80 -41.03 12.83
CA LYS A 152 16.72 -41.21 14.29
C LYS A 152 15.89 -42.46 14.64
N PRO A 153 16.07 -43.06 15.83
CA PRO A 153 15.29 -44.23 16.24
C PRO A 153 13.77 -43.93 16.23
N GLY A 154 13.03 -44.60 15.35
CA GLY A 154 11.58 -44.42 15.16
C GLY A 154 11.16 -43.68 13.88
N GLU A 155 12.11 -43.11 13.12
CA GLU A 155 11.86 -42.55 11.78
C GLU A 155 11.92 -43.67 10.72
N VAL A 156 10.95 -43.69 9.82
CA VAL A 156 10.87 -44.59 8.66
C VAL A 156 11.44 -43.89 7.43
N SER A 157 12.17 -44.65 6.60
CA SER A 157 12.79 -44.09 5.38
C SER A 157 11.77 -43.74 4.31
N LEU A 158 12.12 -42.80 3.42
CA LEU A 158 11.25 -42.42 2.29
C LEU A 158 10.94 -43.62 1.39
N ALA A 159 11.91 -44.51 1.20
CA ALA A 159 11.75 -45.74 0.43
C ALA A 159 10.74 -46.73 1.04
N GLU A 160 10.63 -46.79 2.38
CA GLU A 160 9.62 -47.63 3.06
C GLU A 160 8.22 -47.02 3.00
N LEU A 161 8.11 -45.69 3.04
CA LEU A 161 6.83 -44.98 2.86
C LEU A 161 6.30 -45.13 1.43
N GLU A 162 7.20 -45.04 0.44
CA GLU A 162 6.87 -45.19 -0.97
C GLU A 162 6.48 -46.63 -1.30
N ALA A 163 7.19 -47.62 -0.74
CA ALA A 163 6.81 -49.03 -0.83
C ALA A 163 5.50 -49.36 -0.11
N ALA A 164 5.19 -48.71 1.02
CA ALA A 164 3.90 -48.88 1.71
C ALA A 164 2.74 -48.26 0.91
N PHE A 165 3.00 -47.18 0.19
CA PHE A 165 2.03 -46.52 -0.69
C PHE A 165 1.75 -47.35 -1.95
N GLU A 166 2.79 -47.92 -2.58
CA GLU A 166 2.64 -48.79 -3.76
C GLU A 166 1.98 -50.13 -3.45
N ASN A 167 2.10 -50.64 -2.21
CA ASN A 167 1.47 -51.89 -1.78
C ASN A 167 0.09 -51.72 -1.14
N ALA A 168 -0.46 -50.49 -1.10
CA ALA A 168 -1.82 -50.25 -0.65
C ALA A 168 -2.82 -50.67 -1.76
N PRO A 169 -3.84 -51.50 -1.48
CA PRO A 169 -4.81 -51.91 -2.49
C PRO A 169 -5.62 -50.71 -2.99
N GLY A 170 -5.75 -50.57 -4.31
CA GLY A 170 -6.44 -49.47 -4.98
C GLY A 170 -7.99 -49.54 -4.92
N PRO A 171 -8.71 -48.50 -5.38
CA PRO A 171 -10.14 -48.30 -5.12
C PRO A 171 -11.12 -49.21 -5.87
N GLU A 172 -10.66 -50.23 -6.63
CA GLU A 172 -11.51 -51.02 -7.53
C GLU A 172 -11.89 -52.43 -7.00
N GLU A 173 -11.48 -52.81 -5.79
CA GLU A 173 -11.91 -54.07 -5.15
C GLU A 173 -12.57 -53.86 -3.77
N LEU A 174 -13.70 -53.16 -3.73
CA LEU A 174 -14.70 -53.36 -2.67
C LEU A 174 -16.09 -53.44 -3.31
N ALA A 175 -16.60 -54.67 -3.35
CA ALA A 175 -17.94 -54.99 -3.82
C ALA A 175 -19.01 -54.23 -3.00
N GLU A 176 -20.03 -53.75 -3.70
CA GLU A 176 -21.25 -53.16 -3.15
C GLU A 176 -21.89 -54.09 -2.09
N PRO A 177 -22.35 -53.56 -0.94
CA PRO A 177 -23.39 -54.20 -0.18
C PRO A 177 -24.73 -53.47 -0.39
N ASP A 178 -25.68 -54.27 -0.86
CA ASP A 178 -27.12 -54.01 -0.98
C ASP A 178 -27.72 -53.20 0.17
N MET A 179 -28.65 -52.30 -0.17
CA MET A 179 -29.64 -51.76 0.75
C MET A 179 -30.52 -52.88 1.34
N PRO A 180 -30.94 -52.74 2.61
CA PRO A 180 -32.30 -53.10 2.95
C PRO A 180 -33.04 -52.00 3.71
N THR A 181 -34.31 -51.90 3.34
CA THR A 181 -35.38 -51.08 3.88
C THR A 181 -35.83 -51.43 5.31
N SER A 182 -36.39 -50.40 5.97
CA SER A 182 -37.46 -50.38 7.00
C SER A 182 -37.16 -50.72 8.48
N GLU A 183 -37.36 -49.69 9.32
CA GLU A 183 -37.76 -49.56 10.75
C GLU A 183 -38.40 -50.76 11.51
N PRO A 184 -38.63 -50.68 12.85
CA PRO A 184 -37.93 -49.97 13.94
C PRO A 184 -37.77 -50.87 15.21
N ALA A 185 -36.69 -50.74 16.01
CA ALA A 185 -36.73 -51.19 17.42
C ALA A 185 -35.55 -50.69 18.28
N ALA A 186 -35.92 -50.22 19.46
CA ALA A 186 -35.13 -49.71 20.57
C ALA A 186 -33.90 -50.53 21.04
N ALA A 187 -32.93 -49.76 21.53
CA ALA A 187 -32.05 -50.00 22.70
C ALA A 187 -30.89 -51.01 22.59
N SER A 188 -29.70 -50.49 22.26
CA SER A 188 -28.53 -50.42 23.18
C SER A 188 -27.39 -49.66 22.50
N ALA A 189 -27.07 -48.45 22.97
CA ALA A 189 -25.97 -47.65 22.44
C ALA A 189 -24.62 -48.09 23.04
N SER A 190 -23.69 -48.51 22.19
CA SER A 190 -22.26 -48.58 22.49
C SER A 190 -21.56 -47.40 21.80
N GLN A 191 -20.77 -46.66 22.60
CA GLN A 191 -20.04 -45.44 22.26
C GLN A 191 -18.83 -45.74 21.37
N GLU A 192 -18.80 -45.22 20.15
CA GLU A 192 -17.57 -45.05 19.34
C GLU A 192 -17.64 -43.69 18.63
N GLY A 193 -17.02 -42.68 19.22
CA GLY A 193 -16.94 -41.29 18.72
C GLY A 193 -16.20 -40.43 19.74
N GLY A 194 -15.40 -39.45 19.28
CA GLY A 194 -14.65 -38.55 20.18
C GLY A 194 -15.61 -37.70 21.03
N LEU A 195 -15.10 -37.02 22.06
CA LEU A 195 -15.91 -36.14 22.91
C LEU A 195 -16.64 -35.06 22.06
N PHE A 196 -15.96 -34.51 21.04
CA PHE A 196 -16.54 -33.59 20.06
C PHE A 196 -17.76 -34.18 19.33
N ASP A 197 -17.66 -35.41 18.82
CA ASP A 197 -18.77 -36.06 18.09
C ASP A 197 -19.93 -36.41 19.02
N ARG A 198 -19.61 -36.82 20.26
CA ARG A 198 -20.59 -37.18 21.29
C ARG A 198 -21.36 -35.98 21.85
N ILE A 199 -20.80 -34.76 21.76
CA ILE A 199 -21.47 -33.51 22.12
C ILE A 199 -22.38 -33.01 20.97
N GLY A 200 -22.22 -33.52 19.76
CA GLY A 200 -23.01 -33.14 18.58
C GLY A 200 -22.28 -32.19 17.62
N GLY A 201 -20.95 -32.12 17.70
CA GLY A 201 -20.12 -31.37 16.75
C GLY A 201 -20.27 -29.86 16.83
N GLU A 202 -19.84 -29.17 15.77
CA GLU A 202 -19.68 -27.71 15.74
C GLU A 202 -20.99 -26.94 15.93
N ASP A 203 -22.10 -27.46 15.40
CA ASP A 203 -23.43 -26.81 15.52
C ASP A 203 -23.91 -26.76 16.98
N THR A 204 -23.75 -27.84 17.73
CA THR A 204 -24.10 -27.87 19.16
C THR A 204 -23.20 -26.94 19.98
N LEU A 205 -21.91 -26.86 19.63
CA LEU A 205 -20.98 -25.93 20.28
C LEU A 205 -21.33 -24.46 19.97
N ALA A 206 -21.83 -24.17 18.77
CA ALA A 206 -22.28 -22.82 18.39
C ALA A 206 -23.46 -22.35 19.22
N VAL A 207 -24.44 -23.23 19.39
CA VAL A 207 -25.60 -22.98 20.24
C VAL A 207 -25.17 -22.85 21.71
N ALA A 208 -24.33 -23.76 22.22
CA ALA A 208 -23.84 -23.72 23.59
C ALA A 208 -23.03 -22.44 23.88
N ALA A 209 -22.13 -22.04 22.97
CA ALA A 209 -21.30 -20.84 23.11
C ALA A 209 -22.16 -19.57 23.15
N HIS A 210 -23.20 -19.51 22.32
CA HIS A 210 -24.14 -18.39 22.29
C HIS A 210 -24.94 -18.31 23.60
N LEU A 211 -25.47 -19.43 24.08
CA LEU A 211 -26.23 -19.49 25.34
C LEU A 211 -25.37 -19.15 26.57
N ILE A 212 -24.12 -19.62 26.62
CA ILE A 212 -23.16 -19.24 27.67
C ILE A 212 -22.90 -17.74 27.63
N ALA A 213 -22.61 -17.18 26.44
CA ALA A 213 -22.32 -15.76 26.27
C ALA A 213 -23.47 -14.84 26.70
N GLN A 214 -24.71 -15.27 26.47
CA GLN A 214 -25.93 -14.55 26.86
C GLN A 214 -26.18 -14.66 28.38
N ARG A 215 -26.05 -15.85 28.97
CA ARG A 215 -26.31 -16.06 30.41
C ARG A 215 -25.29 -15.40 31.32
N LEU A 216 -24.06 -15.26 30.84
CA LEU A 216 -23.00 -14.56 31.56
C LEU A 216 -23.33 -13.07 31.82
N GLU A 217 -24.18 -12.43 31.00
CA GLU A 217 -24.63 -11.05 31.28
C GLU A 217 -25.59 -10.96 32.46
N THR A 218 -26.41 -12.01 32.65
CA THR A 218 -27.47 -12.05 33.67
C THR A 218 -27.06 -12.73 34.97
N ASP A 219 -25.90 -13.40 35.01
CA ASP A 219 -25.41 -14.07 36.21
C ASP A 219 -24.85 -13.05 37.23
N GLU A 220 -25.51 -12.94 38.38
CA GLU A 220 -25.18 -11.96 39.43
C GLU A 220 -23.73 -12.03 39.94
N LYS A 221 -23.06 -13.19 39.81
CA LYS A 221 -21.70 -13.38 40.34
C LYS A 221 -20.63 -13.36 39.25
N LEU A 222 -20.97 -13.78 38.02
CA LEU A 222 -20.02 -13.85 36.90
C LEU A 222 -20.03 -12.59 36.03
N ALA A 223 -21.15 -11.89 35.87
CA ALA A 223 -21.30 -10.77 34.91
C ALA A 223 -20.22 -9.68 35.04
N LYS A 224 -19.84 -9.34 36.28
CA LYS A 224 -18.80 -8.33 36.56
C LYS A 224 -17.43 -8.65 35.96
N PHE A 225 -17.10 -9.92 35.73
CA PHE A 225 -15.80 -10.33 35.19
C PHE A 225 -15.73 -10.27 33.66
N PHE A 226 -16.90 -10.11 33.02
CA PHE A 226 -17.07 -10.08 31.58
C PHE A 226 -17.71 -8.78 31.06
N ALA A 227 -17.89 -7.77 31.91
CA ALA A 227 -18.55 -6.51 31.56
C ALA A 227 -17.84 -5.68 30.47
N GLY A 228 -16.55 -5.97 30.20
CA GLY A 228 -15.75 -5.31 29.16
C GLY A 228 -15.78 -5.99 27.78
N THR A 229 -16.60 -7.01 27.58
CA THR A 229 -16.72 -7.73 26.31
C THR A 229 -18.15 -7.67 25.77
N THR A 230 -18.30 -7.70 24.45
CA THR A 230 -19.63 -7.85 23.81
C THR A 230 -20.09 -9.31 23.85
N VAL A 231 -21.39 -9.56 23.64
CA VAL A 231 -21.94 -10.92 23.52
C VAL A 231 -21.22 -11.71 22.41
N GLU A 232 -20.95 -11.07 21.26
CA GLU A 232 -20.29 -11.74 20.13
C GLU A 232 -18.82 -12.09 20.45
N GLN A 233 -18.11 -11.21 21.17
CA GLN A 233 -16.75 -11.50 21.64
C GLN A 233 -16.71 -12.66 22.63
N ARG A 234 -17.69 -12.73 23.56
CA ARG A 234 -17.81 -13.87 24.49
C ARG A 234 -18.12 -15.16 23.74
N LYS A 235 -19.09 -15.13 22.82
CA LYS A 235 -19.47 -16.26 21.98
C LYS A 235 -18.25 -16.79 21.21
N GLY A 236 -17.48 -15.92 20.58
CA GLY A 236 -16.24 -16.29 19.88
C GLY A 236 -15.20 -16.94 20.80
N ARG A 237 -14.99 -16.41 22.01
CA ARG A 237 -14.05 -16.98 22.98
C ARG A 237 -14.49 -18.34 23.51
N PHE A 238 -15.76 -18.51 23.87
CA PHE A 238 -16.27 -19.81 24.34
C PHE A 238 -16.33 -20.84 23.21
N MET A 239 -16.65 -20.42 21.98
CA MET A 239 -16.56 -21.27 20.80
C MET A 239 -15.13 -21.79 20.59
N GLY A 240 -14.16 -20.88 20.50
CA GLY A 240 -12.75 -21.26 20.31
C GLY A 240 -12.23 -22.14 21.43
N LEU A 241 -12.62 -21.86 22.68
CA LEU A 241 -12.24 -22.66 23.84
C LEU A 241 -12.83 -24.08 23.78
N MET A 242 -14.12 -24.23 23.45
CA MET A 242 -14.76 -25.54 23.34
C MET A 242 -14.21 -26.35 22.17
N LEU A 243 -13.94 -25.71 21.02
CA LEU A 243 -13.35 -26.37 19.87
C LEU A 243 -11.95 -26.90 20.18
N ALA A 244 -11.11 -26.09 20.83
CA ALA A 244 -9.76 -26.49 21.22
C ALA A 244 -9.80 -27.62 22.27
N LEU A 245 -10.63 -27.49 23.30
CA LEU A 245 -10.74 -28.49 24.37
C LEU A 245 -11.29 -29.84 23.87
N PHE A 246 -12.34 -29.84 23.05
CA PHE A 246 -12.99 -31.09 22.63
C PHE A 246 -12.30 -31.77 21.43
N LYS A 247 -11.33 -31.10 20.80
CA LYS A 247 -10.41 -31.66 19.79
C LYS A 247 -9.01 -31.96 20.35
N ASP A 248 -8.85 -31.98 21.67
CA ASP A 248 -7.60 -32.29 22.38
C ASP A 248 -6.41 -31.34 22.07
N ASP A 249 -6.67 -30.08 21.67
CA ASP A 249 -5.64 -29.04 21.49
C ASP A 249 -5.50 -28.18 22.75
N LEU A 250 -4.72 -28.69 23.70
CA LEU A 250 -4.50 -28.06 25.00
C LEU A 250 -3.75 -26.72 24.93
N ASP A 251 -2.82 -26.56 23.98
CA ASP A 251 -2.04 -25.33 23.83
C ASP A 251 -2.93 -24.19 23.30
N ALA A 252 -3.80 -24.48 22.32
CA ALA A 252 -4.79 -23.51 21.87
C ALA A 252 -5.83 -23.21 22.97
N ALA A 253 -6.27 -24.22 23.71
CA ALA A 253 -7.23 -24.05 24.81
C ALA A 253 -6.67 -23.17 25.94
N ASP A 254 -5.39 -23.34 26.30
CA ASP A 254 -4.71 -22.52 27.30
C ASP A 254 -4.58 -21.05 26.85
N ASN A 255 -4.25 -20.84 25.58
CA ASN A 255 -4.13 -19.50 25.01
C ASN A 255 -5.47 -18.75 25.01
N VAL A 256 -6.56 -19.42 24.61
CA VAL A 256 -7.91 -18.85 24.65
C VAL A 256 -8.38 -18.68 26.11
N GLY A 257 -8.08 -19.65 26.98
CA GLY A 257 -8.40 -19.62 28.41
C GLY A 257 -7.79 -18.41 29.12
N ARG A 258 -6.53 -18.07 28.84
CA ARG A 258 -5.86 -16.87 29.39
C ARG A 258 -6.55 -15.56 29.01
N GLN A 259 -7.30 -15.55 27.91
CA GLN A 259 -8.03 -14.39 27.41
C GLN A 259 -9.51 -14.40 27.80
N LEU A 260 -9.98 -15.43 28.50
CA LEU A 260 -11.40 -15.60 28.81
C LEU A 260 -11.93 -14.47 29.70
N VAL A 261 -11.15 -14.09 30.73
CA VAL A 261 -11.52 -13.07 31.72
C VAL A 261 -10.74 -11.77 31.47
N THR A 262 -11.42 -10.63 31.59
CA THR A 262 -10.84 -9.30 31.30
C THR A 262 -10.68 -8.41 32.53
N VAL A 263 -11.17 -8.85 33.69
CA VAL A 263 -11.22 -8.07 34.94
C VAL A 263 -10.54 -8.85 36.08
N ALA A 264 -9.84 -8.14 36.96
CA ALA A 264 -9.20 -8.72 38.13
C ALA A 264 -10.18 -9.40 39.11
N GLY A 265 -9.66 -10.36 39.89
CA GLY A 265 -10.39 -10.95 41.03
C GLY A 265 -11.21 -12.20 40.72
N PHE A 266 -11.10 -12.75 39.52
CA PHE A 266 -11.66 -14.06 39.17
C PHE A 266 -10.83 -15.17 39.82
N ALA A 267 -11.46 -15.99 40.66
CA ALA A 267 -10.81 -17.03 41.47
C ALA A 267 -11.46 -18.40 41.29
N ASP A 268 -10.94 -19.42 41.96
CA ASP A 268 -11.41 -20.82 41.83
C ASP A 268 -12.91 -20.96 42.05
N ALA A 269 -13.48 -20.25 43.04
CA ALA A 269 -14.92 -20.27 43.32
C ALA A 269 -15.77 -19.67 42.18
N ASN A 270 -15.20 -18.77 41.36
CA ASN A 270 -15.88 -18.22 40.18
C ASN A 270 -15.76 -19.19 38.99
N PHE A 271 -14.64 -19.90 38.89
CA PHE A 271 -14.47 -20.93 37.88
C PHE A 271 -15.44 -22.10 38.12
N ASP A 272 -15.62 -22.55 39.36
CA ASP A 272 -16.60 -23.59 39.71
C ASP A 272 -18.03 -23.19 39.32
N GLN A 273 -18.34 -21.90 39.46
CA GLN A 273 -19.63 -21.35 39.09
C GLN A 273 -19.80 -21.26 37.57
N LEU A 274 -18.71 -20.96 36.84
CA LEU A 274 -18.68 -21.01 35.39
C LEU A 274 -18.88 -22.45 34.88
N LEU A 275 -18.24 -23.45 35.48
CA LEU A 275 -18.46 -24.87 35.14
C LEU A 275 -19.91 -25.30 35.37
N THR A 276 -20.52 -24.82 36.46
CA THR A 276 -21.94 -25.08 36.75
C THR A 276 -22.85 -24.49 35.68
N LEU A 277 -22.55 -23.28 35.19
CA LEU A 277 -23.27 -22.65 34.09
C LEU A 277 -23.09 -23.42 32.78
N ILE A 278 -21.85 -23.81 32.44
CA ILE A 278 -21.53 -24.58 31.23
C ILE A 278 -22.28 -25.91 31.24
N LYS A 279 -22.25 -26.64 32.37
CA LYS A 279 -22.98 -27.91 32.52
C LYS A 279 -24.48 -27.73 32.26
N SER A 280 -25.10 -26.71 32.87
CA SER A 280 -26.52 -26.42 32.66
C SER A 280 -26.87 -26.08 31.21
N VAL A 281 -25.96 -25.41 30.48
CA VAL A 281 -26.18 -25.10 29.06
C VAL A 281 -26.05 -26.35 28.19
N LEU A 282 -25.07 -27.21 28.47
CA LEU A 282 -24.89 -28.46 27.71
C LEU A 282 -26.07 -29.43 27.92
N GLU A 283 -26.60 -29.52 29.14
CA GLU A 283 -27.83 -30.29 29.44
C GLU A 283 -29.04 -29.77 28.65
N GLU A 284 -29.16 -28.45 28.47
CA GLU A 284 -30.23 -27.82 27.68
C GLU A 284 -30.05 -28.01 26.17
N CYS A 285 -28.80 -28.13 25.72
CA CYS A 285 -28.47 -28.54 24.35
C CYS A 285 -28.70 -30.05 24.12
N GLN A 286 -29.33 -30.76 25.06
CA GLN A 286 -29.66 -32.18 24.99
C GLN A 286 -28.43 -33.10 24.94
N VAL A 287 -27.28 -32.65 25.44
CA VAL A 287 -26.09 -33.49 25.60
C VAL A 287 -26.33 -34.52 26.72
N ASN A 288 -25.92 -35.77 26.49
CA ASN A 288 -26.09 -36.85 27.48
C ASN A 288 -25.35 -36.52 28.79
N GLY A 289 -25.94 -36.85 29.95
CA GLY A 289 -25.38 -36.55 31.27
C GLY A 289 -23.94 -37.03 31.47
N ASP A 290 -23.60 -38.24 31.02
CA ASP A 290 -22.23 -38.77 31.10
C ASP A 290 -21.25 -37.95 30.23
N THR A 291 -21.72 -37.45 29.08
CA THR A 291 -20.94 -36.60 28.17
C THR A 291 -20.82 -35.17 28.68
N CYS A 292 -21.83 -34.65 29.37
CA CYS A 292 -21.76 -33.36 30.07
C CYS A 292 -20.71 -33.40 31.18
N ASP A 293 -20.68 -34.48 31.96
CA ASP A 293 -19.68 -34.65 33.04
C ASP A 293 -18.26 -34.73 32.47
N GLU A 294 -18.07 -35.46 31.37
CA GLU A 294 -16.79 -35.53 30.66
C GLU A 294 -16.38 -34.16 30.09
N ALA A 295 -17.31 -33.43 29.46
CA ALA A 295 -17.06 -32.08 28.95
C ALA A 295 -16.63 -31.09 30.04
N VAL A 296 -17.29 -31.14 31.21
CA VAL A 296 -16.95 -30.30 32.37
C VAL A 296 -15.57 -30.66 32.91
N MET A 297 -15.21 -31.94 32.93
CA MET A 297 -13.86 -32.38 33.30
C MET A 297 -12.79 -31.88 32.32
N THR A 298 -13.09 -31.77 31.02
CA THR A 298 -12.16 -31.20 30.03
C THR A 298 -11.94 -29.70 30.26
N PHE A 299 -13.00 -28.95 30.62
CA PHE A 299 -12.85 -27.54 31.00
C PHE A 299 -12.01 -27.32 32.28
N GLU A 300 -11.91 -28.32 33.15
CA GLU A 300 -11.06 -28.26 34.35
C GLU A 300 -9.57 -28.08 33.96
N LEU A 301 -9.16 -28.57 32.80
CA LEU A 301 -7.77 -28.55 32.32
C LEU A 301 -7.24 -27.11 32.12
N VAL A 302 -8.12 -26.16 31.76
CA VAL A 302 -7.74 -24.75 31.55
C VAL A 302 -7.89 -23.87 32.80
N ARG A 303 -8.28 -24.45 33.94
CA ARG A 303 -8.48 -23.70 35.19
C ARG A 303 -7.24 -22.90 35.57
N GLU A 304 -6.07 -23.53 35.53
CA GLU A 304 -4.81 -22.87 35.94
C GLU A 304 -4.49 -21.68 35.03
N ALA A 305 -4.66 -21.83 33.71
CA ALA A 305 -4.44 -20.79 32.73
C ALA A 305 -5.35 -19.57 32.94
N VAL A 306 -6.65 -19.81 33.17
CA VAL A 306 -7.67 -18.77 33.39
C VAL A 306 -7.45 -18.04 34.71
N VAL A 307 -7.26 -18.77 35.81
CA VAL A 307 -7.09 -18.18 37.15
C VAL A 307 -5.75 -17.45 37.29
N THR A 308 -4.69 -17.95 36.65
CA THR A 308 -3.37 -17.30 36.66
C THR A 308 -3.38 -16.00 35.86
N ALA A 309 -4.04 -15.98 34.69
CA ALA A 309 -4.26 -14.76 33.92
C ALA A 309 -5.04 -13.71 34.72
N ALA A 310 -6.13 -14.11 35.40
CA ALA A 310 -6.91 -13.20 36.24
C ALA A 310 -6.10 -12.63 37.43
N LYS A 311 -5.22 -13.45 38.04
CA LYS A 311 -4.28 -12.99 39.09
C LYS A 311 -3.23 -12.02 38.54
N ALA A 312 -2.78 -12.21 37.29
CA ALA A 312 -1.86 -11.29 36.63
C ALA A 312 -2.50 -9.91 36.36
N ILE A 313 -3.79 -9.89 35.98
CA ILE A 313 -4.57 -8.65 35.82
C ILE A 313 -4.66 -7.91 37.17
N ALA A 314 -4.95 -8.62 38.28
CA ALA A 314 -4.98 -8.03 39.62
C ALA A 314 -3.63 -7.42 40.05
N LYS A 315 -2.51 -8.07 39.69
CA LYS A 315 -1.15 -7.58 39.96
C LYS A 315 -0.80 -6.35 39.11
N ALA A 316 -1.32 -6.27 37.88
CA ALA A 316 -1.14 -5.12 36.99
C ALA A 316 -1.93 -3.89 37.47
N GLU A 317 -3.16 -4.08 37.98
CA GLU A 317 -3.98 -3.00 38.53
C GLU A 317 -3.44 -2.45 39.86
N THR A 318 -2.93 -3.32 40.73
CA THR A 318 -2.29 -2.90 42.00
C THR A 318 -1.00 -2.11 41.79
N ASN A 319 -0.23 -2.41 40.73
CA ASN A 319 0.94 -1.62 40.34
C ASN A 319 0.59 -0.25 39.74
N LYS A 320 -0.57 -0.11 39.10
CA LYS A 320 -1.07 1.18 38.58
C LYS A 320 -1.65 2.10 39.67
N ALA A 321 -2.22 1.54 40.74
CA ALA A 321 -2.75 2.32 41.86
C ALA A 321 -1.68 2.85 42.83
N GLY A 322 -0.47 2.27 42.83
CA GLY A 322 0.64 2.65 43.71
C GLY A 322 1.54 3.79 43.21
N THR A 323 1.34 4.29 41.99
CA THR A 323 2.29 5.21 41.30
C THR A 323 1.80 6.64 41.14
N SER A 324 0.75 7.06 41.85
CA SER A 324 0.22 8.43 41.78
C SER A 324 0.38 9.20 43.09
N GLN A 325 1.59 9.25 43.67
CA GLN A 325 2.03 10.30 44.60
C GLN A 325 3.54 10.16 44.91
N GLY A 326 4.37 11.03 44.32
CA GLY A 326 5.71 11.33 44.83
C GLY A 326 6.86 11.31 43.81
N ALA A 327 7.45 12.50 43.63
CA ALA A 327 8.85 12.77 43.27
C ALA A 327 9.28 12.76 41.79
N GLN A 328 9.38 13.99 41.25
CA GLN A 328 10.55 14.43 40.47
C GLN A 328 11.84 14.20 41.28
N GLN A 329 12.76 13.35 40.78
CA GLN A 329 14.19 13.63 40.60
C GLN A 329 15.01 12.35 40.39
N GLN A 330 15.75 12.36 39.28
CA GLN A 330 17.01 11.67 38.98
C GLN A 330 17.10 10.13 38.94
N SER A 331 17.61 9.72 37.78
CA SER A 331 18.58 8.64 37.51
C SER A 331 18.04 7.26 37.08
N GLY A 332 18.54 6.84 35.91
CA GLY A 332 18.71 5.43 35.56
C GLY A 332 17.64 4.83 34.66
N ALA A 333 17.62 5.21 33.38
CA ALA A 333 17.00 4.38 32.36
C ALA A 333 17.77 3.05 32.27
N ARG A 334 17.24 2.02 32.92
CA ARG A 334 17.49 0.63 32.53
C ARG A 334 16.25 0.19 31.77
N GLU A 335 16.28 0.37 30.45
CA GLU A 335 15.32 -0.24 29.56
C GLU A 335 15.43 -1.76 29.70
N GLN A 336 14.37 -2.39 30.21
CA GLN A 336 14.21 -3.83 30.12
C GLN A 336 13.87 -4.15 28.65
N LYS A 337 14.87 -4.64 27.91
CA LYS A 337 14.69 -5.28 26.60
C LYS A 337 13.53 -6.28 26.68
N LYS A 338 12.42 -5.99 25.99
CA LYS A 338 11.52 -7.03 25.50
C LYS A 338 12.38 -7.94 24.61
N VAL A 339 12.62 -9.16 25.06
CA VAL A 339 13.25 -10.17 24.21
C VAL A 339 12.22 -10.52 23.15
N THR A 340 12.31 -9.88 21.99
CA THR A 340 11.68 -10.35 20.76
C THR A 340 12.30 -11.70 20.45
N GLN A 341 11.52 -12.77 20.61
CA GLN A 341 11.87 -14.06 20.06
C GLN A 341 11.95 -13.88 18.55
N SER A 342 13.18 -13.86 18.02
CA SER A 342 13.45 -13.75 16.59
C SER A 342 14.01 -15.08 16.13
N ILE A 343 13.51 -15.55 15.00
CA ILE A 343 14.03 -16.74 14.33
C ILE A 343 14.88 -16.21 13.17
N ARG A 344 16.15 -16.65 13.11
CA ARG A 344 17.02 -16.31 11.98
C ARG A 344 16.63 -17.22 10.82
N VAL A 345 16.13 -16.61 9.76
CA VAL A 345 15.73 -17.28 8.52
C VAL A 345 16.76 -16.94 7.44
N SER A 346 17.16 -17.90 6.61
CA SER A 346 18.05 -17.63 5.47
C SER A 346 17.33 -16.77 4.43
N VAL A 347 18.10 -15.94 3.71
CA VAL A 347 17.54 -15.08 2.65
C VAL A 347 16.98 -15.95 1.53
N ASP A 348 17.68 -17.02 1.16
CA ASP A 348 17.27 -17.96 0.11
C ASP A 348 15.88 -18.58 0.40
N LEU A 349 15.59 -18.92 1.66
CA LEU A 349 14.28 -19.48 2.02
C LEU A 349 13.15 -18.46 1.80
N LEU A 350 13.38 -17.18 2.09
CA LEU A 350 12.38 -16.13 1.84
C LEU A 350 12.19 -15.87 0.34
N GLU A 351 13.24 -16.00 -0.47
CA GLU A 351 13.16 -15.91 -1.93
C GLU A 351 12.38 -17.10 -2.52
N ASP A 352 12.69 -18.33 -2.10
CA ASP A 352 11.97 -19.53 -2.52
C ASP A 352 10.49 -19.46 -2.15
N LEU A 353 10.18 -18.99 -0.94
CA LEU A 353 8.81 -18.84 -0.47
C LEU A 353 8.05 -17.77 -1.27
N MET A 354 8.71 -16.69 -1.68
CA MET A 354 8.15 -15.70 -2.61
C MET A 354 7.89 -16.27 -4.00
N ASN A 355 8.80 -17.10 -4.53
CA ASN A 355 8.61 -17.78 -5.80
C ASN A 355 7.40 -18.72 -5.74
N MET A 356 7.28 -19.51 -4.67
CA MET A 356 6.13 -20.39 -4.45
C MET A 356 4.82 -19.63 -4.32
N VAL A 357 4.80 -18.51 -3.59
CA VAL A 357 3.60 -17.64 -3.49
C VAL A 357 3.26 -17.06 -4.86
N SER A 358 4.25 -16.65 -5.66
CA SER A 358 4.02 -16.14 -7.01
C SER A 358 3.43 -17.21 -7.92
N GLU A 359 3.93 -18.44 -7.87
CA GLU A 359 3.36 -19.58 -8.60
C GLU A 359 1.95 -19.93 -8.11
N LEU A 360 1.69 -19.81 -6.80
CA LEU A 360 0.36 -20.02 -6.22
C LEU A 360 -0.65 -18.96 -6.69
N VAL A 361 -0.23 -17.69 -6.76
CA VAL A 361 -1.05 -16.59 -7.31
C VAL A 361 -1.35 -16.85 -8.79
N LEU A 362 -0.36 -17.28 -9.58
CA LEU A 362 -0.58 -17.67 -10.97
C LEU A 362 -1.59 -18.81 -11.05
N THR A 363 -1.37 -19.91 -10.31
CA THR A 363 -2.25 -21.09 -10.29
C THR A 363 -3.68 -20.73 -9.89
N ARG A 364 -3.84 -19.87 -8.86
CA ARG A 364 -5.14 -19.30 -8.46
C ARG A 364 -5.81 -18.59 -9.64
N ASN A 365 -5.08 -17.74 -10.36
CA ASN A 365 -5.63 -17.01 -11.50
C ASN A 365 -6.03 -17.96 -12.64
N GLN A 366 -5.25 -19.00 -12.93
CA GLN A 366 -5.62 -20.03 -13.91
C GLN A 366 -6.94 -20.73 -13.52
N LEU A 367 -7.08 -21.11 -12.24
CA LEU A 367 -8.27 -21.79 -11.75
C LEU A 367 -9.52 -20.89 -11.79
N LEU A 368 -9.35 -19.61 -11.46
CA LEU A 368 -10.43 -18.62 -11.59
C LEU A 368 -10.85 -18.46 -13.06
N GLN A 369 -9.89 -18.43 -13.99
CA GLN A 369 -10.17 -18.33 -15.43
C GLN A 369 -10.89 -19.57 -15.97
N ILE A 370 -10.44 -20.78 -15.59
CA ILE A 370 -11.11 -22.04 -15.95
C ILE A 370 -12.55 -22.05 -15.45
N THR A 371 -12.77 -21.57 -14.22
CA THR A 371 -14.10 -21.54 -13.60
C THR A 371 -15.02 -20.50 -14.25
N ARG A 372 -14.49 -19.34 -14.67
CA ARG A 372 -15.27 -18.34 -15.43
C ARG A 372 -15.79 -18.89 -16.76
N ASN A 373 -15.06 -19.81 -17.37
CA ASN A 373 -15.46 -20.47 -18.62
C ASN A 373 -16.42 -21.65 -18.41
N MET A 374 -16.66 -22.07 -17.17
CA MET A 374 -17.60 -23.14 -16.82
C MET A 374 -18.90 -22.53 -16.27
N GLU A 375 -19.98 -22.55 -17.06
CA GLU A 375 -21.30 -22.17 -16.55
C GLU A 375 -21.76 -23.15 -15.45
N ASN A 376 -22.18 -22.63 -14.29
CA ASN A 376 -22.64 -23.37 -13.09
C ASN A 376 -21.59 -24.30 -12.43
N SER A 377 -20.52 -23.71 -11.88
CA SER A 377 -19.54 -24.44 -11.09
C SER A 377 -19.72 -24.25 -9.58
N GLU A 378 -19.94 -25.34 -8.83
CA GLU A 378 -19.88 -25.38 -7.36
C GLU A 378 -18.50 -24.96 -6.80
N LEU A 379 -17.48 -24.85 -7.68
CA LEU A 379 -16.12 -24.47 -7.31
C LEU A 379 -15.93 -22.96 -7.09
N GLY A 380 -16.92 -22.11 -7.42
CA GLY A 380 -16.80 -20.66 -7.27
C GLY A 380 -16.49 -20.22 -5.83
N VAL A 381 -17.24 -20.73 -4.85
CA VAL A 381 -17.06 -20.40 -3.42
C VAL A 381 -15.73 -20.95 -2.87
N PRO A 382 -15.36 -22.24 -3.08
CA PRO A 382 -14.05 -22.75 -2.71
C PRO A 382 -12.88 -21.97 -3.33
N LEU A 383 -12.98 -21.56 -4.59
CA LEU A 383 -11.92 -20.78 -5.26
C LEU A 383 -11.83 -19.35 -4.74
N GLN A 384 -12.94 -18.73 -4.36
CA GLN A 384 -12.93 -17.43 -3.69
C GLN A 384 -12.25 -17.52 -2.31
N ARG A 385 -12.44 -18.62 -1.57
CA ARG A 385 -11.71 -18.87 -0.31
C ARG A 385 -10.22 -19.12 -0.55
N LEU A 386 -9.87 -19.95 -1.54
CA LEU A 386 -8.47 -20.16 -1.93
C LEU A 386 -7.81 -18.83 -2.29
N SER A 387 -8.50 -17.99 -3.05
CA SER A 387 -8.08 -16.64 -3.40
C SER A 387 -7.77 -15.80 -2.16
N GLN A 388 -8.69 -15.74 -1.18
CA GLN A 388 -8.46 -14.99 0.05
C GLN A 388 -7.25 -15.52 0.83
N CYS A 389 -7.15 -16.85 1.00
CA CYS A 389 -6.02 -17.47 1.70
C CYS A 389 -4.68 -17.18 0.99
N THR A 390 -4.66 -17.21 -0.34
CA THR A 390 -3.45 -16.89 -1.13
C THR A 390 -3.05 -15.43 -0.97
N THR A 391 -4.01 -14.49 -0.97
CA THR A 391 -3.74 -13.07 -0.70
C THR A 391 -3.20 -12.85 0.71
N GLU A 392 -3.82 -13.45 1.73
CA GLU A 392 -3.35 -13.36 3.12
C GLU A 392 -1.94 -13.95 3.28
N LEU A 393 -1.67 -15.08 2.63
CA LEU A 393 -0.32 -15.69 2.62
C LEU A 393 0.68 -14.74 1.98
N GLN A 394 0.35 -14.17 0.82
CA GLN A 394 1.23 -13.22 0.13
C GLN A 394 1.56 -12.00 1.00
N GLU A 395 0.55 -11.37 1.61
CA GLU A 395 0.77 -10.22 2.50
C GLU A 395 1.67 -10.55 3.69
N ASN A 396 1.46 -11.72 4.32
CA ASN A 396 2.25 -12.14 5.46
C ASN A 396 3.70 -12.41 5.07
N VAL A 397 3.93 -13.05 3.92
CA VAL A 397 5.29 -13.31 3.40
C VAL A 397 5.98 -12.01 3.04
N MET A 398 5.27 -11.08 2.40
CA MET A 398 5.80 -9.74 2.12
C MET A 398 6.23 -9.03 3.40
N LYS A 399 5.39 -9.03 4.45
CA LYS A 399 5.75 -8.46 5.77
C LYS A 399 6.99 -9.11 6.37
N THR A 400 7.17 -10.43 6.22
CA THR A 400 8.38 -11.10 6.71
C THR A 400 9.66 -10.73 5.95
N ARG A 401 9.53 -10.27 4.69
CA ARG A 401 10.63 -9.84 3.82
C ARG A 401 10.95 -8.34 3.98
N MET A 402 10.00 -7.55 4.49
CA MET A 402 10.20 -6.12 4.70
C MET A 402 11.33 -5.83 5.70
N GLN A 403 12.07 -4.76 5.45
CA GLN A 403 13.09 -4.24 6.33
C GLN A 403 12.86 -2.74 6.57
N PRO A 404 13.16 -2.22 7.78
CA PRO A 404 13.08 -0.79 8.04
C PRO A 404 14.02 0.00 7.14
N ILE A 405 13.50 1.05 6.50
CA ILE A 405 14.24 1.92 5.58
C ILE A 405 15.44 2.61 6.26
N GLY A 406 15.42 2.75 7.59
CA GLY A 406 16.55 3.27 8.37
C GLY A 406 17.88 2.56 8.10
N ASN A 407 17.85 1.28 7.68
CA ASN A 407 19.04 0.54 7.27
C ASN A 407 19.73 1.15 6.03
N ALA A 408 18.95 1.70 5.08
CA ALA A 408 19.50 2.39 3.91
C ALA A 408 20.12 3.75 4.28
N TRP A 409 19.67 4.36 5.37
CA TRP A 409 20.06 5.72 5.76
C TRP A 409 21.18 5.75 6.81
N ALA A 410 21.58 4.60 7.35
CA ALA A 410 22.56 4.49 8.45
C ALA A 410 23.91 5.20 8.17
N LYS A 411 24.33 5.28 6.90
CA LYS A 411 25.58 5.95 6.49
C LYS A 411 25.43 7.46 6.29
N LEU A 412 24.21 7.98 6.11
CA LEU A 412 23.95 9.38 5.76
C LEU A 412 24.43 10.39 6.82
N PRO A 413 24.25 10.17 8.14
CA PRO A 413 24.74 11.11 9.15
C PRO A 413 26.25 11.30 9.11
N ARG A 414 27.02 10.25 8.81
CA ARG A 414 28.47 10.33 8.65
C ARG A 414 28.84 11.13 7.40
N ILE A 415 28.18 10.84 6.28
CA ILE A 415 28.40 11.54 5.01
C ILE A 415 28.11 13.04 5.15
N VAL A 416 27.01 13.41 5.79
CA VAL A 416 26.67 14.83 6.01
C VAL A 416 27.68 15.52 6.94
N ARG A 417 28.18 14.84 7.98
CA ARG A 417 29.26 15.39 8.83
C ARG A 417 30.56 15.61 8.06
N ASP A 418 30.95 14.67 7.21
CA ASP A 418 32.16 14.80 6.39
C ASP A 418 32.01 15.96 5.39
N LEU A 419 30.84 16.08 4.74
CA LEU A 419 30.52 17.19 3.81
C LEU A 419 30.44 18.55 4.51
N THR A 420 29.98 18.60 5.76
CA THR A 420 29.96 19.83 6.58
C THR A 420 31.38 20.38 6.74
N VAL A 421 32.36 19.50 6.99
CA VAL A 421 33.78 19.88 7.14
C VAL A 421 34.41 20.21 5.79
N GLU A 422 34.14 19.40 4.76
CA GLU A 422 34.74 19.57 3.43
C GLU A 422 34.27 20.85 2.73
N LEU A 423 32.99 21.20 2.87
CA LEU A 423 32.37 22.34 2.18
C LEU A 423 32.31 23.62 3.02
N ASP A 424 32.74 23.57 4.29
CA ASP A 424 32.63 24.66 5.28
C ASP A 424 31.18 25.19 5.41
N LYS A 425 30.22 24.27 5.48
CA LYS A 425 28.79 24.55 5.63
C LYS A 425 28.27 23.92 6.91
N LYS A 426 27.36 24.60 7.62
CA LYS A 426 26.67 24.02 8.79
C LYS A 426 25.36 23.37 8.36
N ILE A 427 25.25 22.05 8.50
CA ILE A 427 24.11 21.26 8.01
C ILE A 427 23.58 20.38 9.14
N ASP A 428 22.27 20.50 9.41
CA ASP A 428 21.50 19.63 10.30
C ASP A 428 20.71 18.62 9.45
N LEU A 429 20.86 17.32 9.76
CA LEU A 429 20.12 16.24 9.11
C LEU A 429 19.01 15.75 10.03
N ASP A 430 17.75 15.90 9.61
CA ASP A 430 16.56 15.37 10.28
C ASP A 430 16.03 14.16 9.51
N MET A 431 15.90 13.02 10.19
CA MET A 431 15.42 11.77 9.60
C MET A 431 14.15 11.32 10.31
N ARG A 432 13.07 11.17 9.55
CA ARG A 432 11.73 10.82 10.03
C ARG A 432 11.22 9.58 9.33
N GLY A 433 10.49 8.72 10.07
CA GLY A 433 9.94 7.49 9.53
C GLY A 433 10.99 6.43 9.17
N ALA A 434 12.10 6.36 9.92
CA ALA A 434 13.14 5.35 9.72
C ALA A 434 12.66 3.90 9.97
N ASP A 435 11.53 3.76 10.66
CA ASP A 435 10.79 2.52 10.91
C ASP A 435 9.88 2.10 9.75
N THR A 436 9.69 2.95 8.74
CA THR A 436 8.91 2.61 7.53
C THR A 436 9.49 1.37 6.86
N GLU A 437 8.65 0.37 6.63
CA GLU A 437 9.02 -0.93 6.11
C GLU A 437 9.11 -0.91 4.59
N LEU A 438 10.21 -1.41 4.02
CA LEU A 438 10.48 -1.47 2.58
C LEU A 438 11.05 -2.84 2.20
N ASP A 439 10.76 -3.30 0.98
CA ASP A 439 11.33 -4.55 0.47
C ASP A 439 12.87 -4.52 0.49
N ARG A 440 13.51 -5.61 0.91
CA ARG A 440 14.98 -5.71 0.97
C ARG A 440 15.68 -5.37 -0.36
N GLN A 441 15.16 -5.89 -1.48
CA GLN A 441 15.78 -5.68 -2.79
C GLN A 441 15.67 -4.22 -3.22
N VAL A 442 14.51 -3.61 -2.95
CA VAL A 442 14.28 -2.18 -3.16
C VAL A 442 15.17 -1.35 -2.25
N LEU A 443 15.35 -1.77 -0.98
CA LEU A 443 16.22 -1.12 0.00
C LEU A 443 17.69 -1.12 -0.45
N GLU A 444 18.20 -2.21 -1.04
CA GLU A 444 19.56 -2.23 -1.59
C GLU A 444 19.71 -1.29 -2.79
N LEU A 445 18.71 -1.26 -3.69
CA LEU A 445 18.75 -0.43 -4.90
C LEU A 445 18.59 1.08 -4.61
N ILE A 446 17.93 1.45 -3.51
CA ILE A 446 17.66 2.86 -3.17
C ILE A 446 18.80 3.54 -2.37
N LYS A 447 19.73 2.77 -1.77
CA LYS A 447 20.86 3.31 -0.98
C LYS A 447 21.69 4.34 -1.74
N ASP A 448 22.09 4.01 -2.96
CA ASP A 448 22.95 4.85 -3.79
C ASP A 448 22.21 6.13 -4.27
N PRO A 449 20.99 6.05 -4.83
CA PRO A 449 20.15 7.20 -5.13
C PRO A 449 20.01 8.20 -3.98
N LEU A 450 19.66 7.73 -2.77
CA LEU A 450 19.45 8.60 -1.61
C LEU A 450 20.74 9.27 -1.17
N THR A 451 21.84 8.52 -1.14
CA THR A 451 23.17 9.07 -0.82
C THR A 451 23.53 10.21 -1.77
N HIS A 452 23.24 10.02 -3.05
CA HIS A 452 23.52 11.03 -4.07
C HIS A 452 22.62 12.27 -3.93
N MET A 453 21.32 12.09 -3.68
CA MET A 453 20.39 13.22 -3.49
C MET A 453 20.72 14.04 -2.25
N VAL A 454 21.02 13.40 -1.11
CA VAL A 454 21.42 14.09 0.12
C VAL A 454 22.73 14.85 -0.08
N ARG A 455 23.69 14.26 -0.82
CA ARG A 455 24.92 14.95 -1.20
C ARG A 455 24.65 16.18 -2.07
N ASN A 456 23.75 16.09 -3.05
CA ASN A 456 23.40 17.22 -3.91
C ASN A 456 22.73 18.35 -3.12
N SER A 457 21.85 18.02 -2.16
CA SER A 457 21.31 19.00 -1.22
C SER A 457 22.41 19.66 -0.40
N ALA A 458 23.41 18.92 0.09
CA ALA A 458 24.54 19.49 0.84
C ALA A 458 25.49 20.35 -0.01
N ASP A 459 25.86 19.90 -1.22
CA ASP A 459 26.83 20.56 -2.10
C ASP A 459 26.23 21.76 -2.85
N HIS A 460 25.05 21.60 -3.44
CA HIS A 460 24.45 22.61 -4.30
C HIS A 460 23.22 23.29 -3.68
N GLY A 461 22.45 22.58 -2.85
CA GLY A 461 21.27 23.13 -2.19
C GLY A 461 21.63 24.14 -1.09
N ILE A 462 22.28 23.67 -0.03
CA ILE A 462 22.60 24.48 1.15
C ILE A 462 23.68 25.52 0.84
N GLU A 463 23.42 26.77 1.23
CA GLU A 463 24.36 27.89 1.09
C GLU A 463 25.37 27.95 2.24
N THR A 464 26.44 28.73 2.07
CA THR A 464 27.40 28.97 3.17
C THR A 464 26.76 29.79 4.30
N PRO A 465 27.25 29.70 5.56
CA PRO A 465 26.69 30.46 6.68
C PRO A 465 26.58 31.98 6.42
N ALA A 466 27.56 32.55 5.71
CA ALA A 466 27.57 33.96 5.34
C ALA A 466 26.46 34.30 4.32
N GLU A 467 26.27 33.46 3.30
CA GLU A 467 25.20 33.61 2.31
C GLU A 467 23.81 33.46 2.94
N ARG A 468 23.66 32.49 3.87
CA ARG A 468 22.38 32.25 4.57
C ARG A 468 21.97 33.43 5.44
N MET A 469 22.91 33.97 6.23
CA MET A 469 22.64 35.17 7.04
C MET A 469 22.30 36.39 6.18
N ALA A 470 22.96 36.55 5.02
CA ALA A 470 22.64 37.62 4.08
C ALA A 470 21.24 37.48 3.46
N ALA A 471 20.77 36.24 3.26
CA ALA A 471 19.43 35.93 2.77
C ALA A 471 18.35 35.90 3.88
N GLY A 472 18.71 36.18 5.15
CA GLY A 472 17.78 36.16 6.29
C GLY A 472 17.40 34.77 6.79
N LYS A 473 18.16 33.73 6.41
CA LYS A 473 17.95 32.35 6.83
C LYS A 473 18.75 31.99 8.09
N PRO A 474 18.35 30.93 8.84
CA PRO A 474 19.16 30.39 9.92
C PRO A 474 20.57 30.02 9.47
N GLU A 475 21.55 30.16 10.37
CA GLU A 475 22.96 29.87 10.07
C GLU A 475 23.17 28.39 9.67
N ASN A 476 22.43 27.48 10.29
CA ASN A 476 22.39 26.07 9.93
C ASN A 476 21.40 25.85 8.78
N GLY A 477 21.83 25.13 7.75
CA GLY A 477 20.93 24.55 6.75
C GLY A 477 20.32 23.26 7.26
N THR A 478 19.10 22.94 6.84
CA THR A 478 18.41 21.71 7.25
C THR A 478 18.11 20.85 6.03
N ILE A 479 18.49 19.57 6.12
CA ILE A 479 18.07 18.53 5.18
C ILE A 479 17.14 17.58 5.95
N ILE A 480 15.92 17.42 5.44
CA ILE A 480 14.89 16.56 6.01
C ILE A 480 14.73 15.35 5.08
N LEU A 481 14.88 14.16 5.64
CA LEU A 481 14.59 12.89 4.99
C LEU A 481 13.39 12.27 5.69
N ASN A 482 12.29 12.10 4.98
CA ASN A 482 11.03 11.61 5.53
C ASN A 482 10.54 10.41 4.73
N ALA A 483 10.11 9.35 5.40
CA ALA A 483 9.46 8.21 4.74
C ALA A 483 8.15 7.86 5.44
N TYR A 484 7.13 7.51 4.65
CA TYR A 484 5.83 7.10 5.16
C TYR A 484 5.06 6.28 4.12
N HIS A 485 4.03 5.56 4.56
CA HIS A 485 3.12 4.82 3.70
C HIS A 485 1.92 5.70 3.30
N GLU A 486 1.60 5.75 2.01
CA GLU A 486 0.44 6.46 1.47
C GLU A 486 -0.13 5.72 0.26
N GLY A 487 -1.42 5.36 0.30
CA GLY A 487 -2.15 4.84 -0.86
C GLY A 487 -1.50 3.62 -1.54
N GLY A 488 -1.00 2.65 -0.77
CA GLY A 488 -0.33 1.46 -1.32
C GLY A 488 1.09 1.72 -1.85
N HIS A 489 1.64 2.92 -1.59
CA HIS A 489 3.01 3.29 -1.92
C HIS A 489 3.79 3.71 -0.67
N ILE A 490 5.11 3.58 -0.75
CA ILE A 490 6.07 4.17 0.17
C ILE A 490 6.53 5.47 -0.46
N ILE A 491 6.29 6.56 0.25
CA ILE A 491 6.70 7.90 -0.14
C ILE A 491 7.99 8.21 0.63
N ILE A 492 9.03 8.59 -0.10
CA ILE A 492 10.31 9.07 0.45
C ILE A 492 10.52 10.50 -0.02
N GLU A 493 10.58 11.43 0.92
CA GLU A 493 10.78 12.86 0.66
C GLU A 493 12.17 13.29 1.11
N ILE A 494 12.87 14.00 0.22
CA ILE A 494 14.15 14.64 0.48
C ILE A 494 13.93 16.13 0.31
N LYS A 495 13.97 16.87 1.43
CA LYS A 495 13.74 18.31 1.45
C LYS A 495 14.95 19.06 2.00
N ASP A 496 15.33 20.15 1.34
CA ASP A 496 16.31 21.10 1.84
C ASP A 496 15.71 22.51 1.92
N ASP A 497 16.25 23.33 2.82
CA ASP A 497 15.89 24.76 2.96
C ASP A 497 16.92 25.68 2.28
N GLY A 498 17.61 25.14 1.27
CA GLY A 498 18.70 25.77 0.56
C GLY A 498 18.25 26.84 -0.44
N ARG A 499 19.12 27.14 -1.42
CA ARG A 499 18.89 28.21 -2.40
C ARG A 499 17.79 27.90 -3.43
N GLY A 500 17.32 26.65 -3.48
CA GLY A 500 16.42 26.18 -4.54
C GLY A 500 17.10 26.15 -5.93
N ILE A 501 16.34 25.77 -6.94
CA ILE A 501 16.81 25.64 -8.32
C ILE A 501 16.32 26.84 -9.13
N SER A 502 17.26 27.67 -9.59
CA SER A 502 16.94 28.86 -10.38
C SER A 502 16.60 28.48 -11.81
N ALA A 503 15.33 28.68 -12.21
CA ALA A 503 14.85 28.43 -13.57
C ALA A 503 15.66 29.23 -14.60
N ALA A 504 15.95 30.51 -14.33
CA ALA A 504 16.70 31.37 -15.24
C ALA A 504 18.12 30.84 -15.54
N LYS A 505 18.83 30.31 -14.54
CA LYS A 505 20.16 29.70 -14.75
C LYS A 505 20.05 28.40 -15.54
N LEU A 506 19.00 27.62 -15.29
CA LEU A 506 18.76 26.36 -15.97
C LEU A 506 18.43 26.60 -17.45
N SER A 507 17.53 27.54 -17.76
CA SER A 507 17.18 27.96 -19.12
C SER A 507 18.41 28.34 -19.94
N ASN A 508 19.31 29.15 -19.38
CA ASN A 508 20.56 29.52 -20.08
C ASN A 508 21.42 28.30 -20.42
N LYS A 509 21.46 27.30 -19.54
CA LYS A 509 22.25 26.08 -19.73
C LYS A 509 21.59 25.09 -20.70
N ILE A 510 20.26 25.05 -20.72
CA ILE A 510 19.46 24.31 -21.71
C ILE A 510 19.72 24.87 -23.12
N LEU A 511 19.74 26.20 -23.25
CA LEU A 511 20.07 26.90 -24.51
C LEU A 511 21.49 26.63 -24.97
N GLU A 512 22.47 26.69 -24.06
CA GLU A 512 23.88 26.41 -24.39
C GLU A 512 24.07 24.97 -24.89
N LYS A 513 23.33 24.02 -24.31
CA LYS A 513 23.36 22.61 -24.71
C LYS A 513 22.48 22.28 -25.92
N GLY A 514 21.69 23.24 -26.42
CA GLY A 514 20.80 23.04 -27.57
C GLY A 514 19.66 22.06 -27.30
N LEU A 515 19.22 21.93 -26.04
CA LEU A 515 18.16 21.00 -25.65
C LEU A 515 16.75 21.58 -25.81
N ALA A 516 16.63 22.91 -25.87
CA ALA A 516 15.38 23.62 -26.18
C ALA A 516 15.72 25.00 -26.78
N THR A 517 14.81 25.55 -27.58
CA THR A 517 14.96 26.89 -28.15
C THR A 517 14.54 27.99 -27.18
N GLN A 518 14.94 29.24 -27.47
CA GLN A 518 14.57 30.40 -26.65
C GLN A 518 13.06 30.66 -26.63
N ALA A 519 12.37 30.27 -27.71
CA ALA A 519 10.92 30.38 -27.83
C ALA A 519 10.21 29.31 -26.97
N GLU A 520 10.67 28.05 -27.04
CA GLU A 520 10.15 26.97 -26.19
C GLU A 520 10.31 27.27 -24.70
N LEU A 521 11.48 27.76 -24.29
CA LEU A 521 11.73 28.09 -22.88
C LEU A 521 10.91 29.29 -22.37
N SER A 522 10.47 30.19 -23.25
CA SER A 522 9.58 31.28 -22.84
C SER A 522 8.13 30.85 -22.62
N ASP A 523 7.72 29.72 -23.22
CA ASP A 523 6.37 29.17 -23.08
C ASP A 523 6.27 28.16 -21.93
N MET A 524 7.41 27.66 -21.43
CA MET A 524 7.48 26.75 -20.28
C MET A 524 7.36 27.48 -18.93
N SER A 525 6.65 26.86 -17.99
CA SER A 525 6.65 27.25 -16.58
C SER A 525 7.99 26.94 -15.89
N ASP A 526 8.28 27.63 -14.79
CA ASP A 526 9.48 27.38 -13.97
C ASP A 526 9.61 25.92 -13.54
N ALA A 527 8.49 25.26 -13.21
CA ALA A 527 8.47 23.85 -12.85
C ALA A 527 8.83 22.93 -14.02
N GLN A 528 8.35 23.23 -15.23
CA GLN A 528 8.72 22.48 -16.45
C GLN A 528 10.20 22.65 -16.77
N ILE A 529 10.73 23.88 -16.65
CA ILE A 529 12.16 24.17 -16.83
C ILE A 529 13.00 23.37 -15.84
N GLN A 530 12.62 23.36 -14.54
CA GLN A 530 13.33 22.61 -13.50
C GLN A 530 13.39 21.10 -13.76
N LYS A 531 12.36 20.50 -14.38
CA LYS A 531 12.33 19.07 -14.72
C LYS A 531 13.41 18.64 -15.71
N PHE A 532 14.02 19.55 -16.45
CA PHE A 532 15.18 19.25 -17.32
C PHE A 532 16.40 18.74 -16.54
N ILE A 533 16.45 18.92 -15.21
CA ILE A 533 17.54 18.35 -14.40
C ILE A 533 17.64 16.83 -14.51
N PHE A 534 16.53 16.16 -14.83
CA PHE A 534 16.49 14.71 -15.04
C PHE A 534 16.78 14.28 -16.49
N HIS A 535 17.00 15.22 -17.41
CA HIS A 535 17.27 14.90 -18.81
C HIS A 535 18.63 14.19 -18.94
N PRO A 536 18.74 13.11 -19.74
CA PRO A 536 20.00 12.40 -19.95
C PRO A 536 21.14 13.34 -20.34
N GLY A 537 22.29 13.23 -19.68
CA GLY A 537 23.47 14.06 -19.95
C GLY A 537 23.36 15.53 -19.48
N PHE A 538 22.30 15.88 -18.76
CA PHE A 538 22.12 17.20 -18.16
C PHE A 538 22.81 17.28 -16.79
N SER A 539 24.08 17.73 -16.79
CA SER A 539 24.77 18.15 -15.57
C SER A 539 24.95 19.67 -15.52
N THR A 540 24.72 20.26 -14.35
CA THR A 540 24.91 21.69 -14.06
C THR A 540 26.35 22.06 -13.70
N ALA A 541 27.27 21.11 -13.56
CA ALA A 541 28.65 21.39 -13.16
C ALA A 541 29.54 21.86 -14.34
N GLU A 542 30.29 22.96 -14.15
CA GLU A 542 31.35 23.43 -15.08
C GLU A 542 32.73 22.81 -14.82
N LYS A 543 32.93 22.18 -13.64
CA LYS A 543 34.15 21.45 -13.27
C LYS A 543 33.79 20.12 -12.61
N ILE A 544 34.51 19.07 -12.99
CA ILE A 544 34.50 17.79 -12.29
C ILE A 544 35.19 18.03 -10.94
N THR A 545 34.43 18.08 -9.84
CA THR A 545 34.98 18.09 -8.48
C THR A 545 35.57 16.71 -8.18
N SER A 546 36.70 16.68 -7.47
CA SER A 546 37.45 15.46 -7.13
C SER A 546 36.67 14.42 -6.32
N VAL A 547 35.47 14.79 -5.83
CA VAL A 547 34.58 13.98 -4.98
C VAL A 547 33.47 13.30 -5.80
N SER A 548 33.32 13.66 -7.10
CA SER A 548 32.25 13.18 -8.00
C SER A 548 32.72 12.10 -8.99
N GLY A 549 33.69 11.29 -8.59
CA GLY A 549 34.43 10.32 -9.42
C GLY A 549 33.63 9.13 -9.99
N ARG A 550 32.30 9.18 -10.06
CA ARG A 550 31.49 8.16 -10.75
C ARG A 550 30.48 8.71 -11.77
N GLY A 551 30.40 10.03 -11.97
CA GLY A 551 29.57 10.60 -13.05
C GLY A 551 28.08 10.27 -12.98
N VAL A 552 27.51 10.20 -11.77
CA VAL A 552 26.08 9.91 -11.57
C VAL A 552 25.32 11.23 -11.61
N GLY A 553 24.51 11.45 -12.65
CA GLY A 553 23.59 12.58 -12.74
C GLY A 553 22.21 12.24 -12.14
N MET A 554 21.31 13.22 -12.12
CA MET A 554 19.92 12.99 -11.69
C MET A 554 19.13 12.09 -12.66
N ASP A 555 19.61 11.95 -13.90
CA ASP A 555 19.15 10.96 -14.88
C ASP A 555 19.38 9.52 -14.42
N VAL A 556 20.54 9.22 -13.84
CA VAL A 556 20.85 7.89 -13.29
C VAL A 556 20.01 7.59 -12.05
N VAL A 557 19.78 8.60 -11.20
CA VAL A 557 18.89 8.48 -10.04
C VAL A 557 17.46 8.17 -10.47
N ARG A 558 16.92 8.91 -11.45
CA ARG A 558 15.60 8.63 -12.03
C ARG A 558 15.53 7.21 -12.59
N SER A 559 16.49 6.81 -13.42
CA SER A 559 16.51 5.47 -14.02
C SER A 559 16.57 4.35 -12.97
N ASN A 560 17.30 4.55 -11.87
CA ASN A 560 17.36 3.57 -10.79
C ASN A 560 16.04 3.48 -10.00
N ILE A 561 15.33 4.60 -9.83
CA ILE A 561 14.00 4.64 -9.21
C ILE A 561 12.95 4.02 -10.14
N GLU A 562 13.03 4.23 -11.45
CA GLU A 562 12.12 3.62 -12.43
C GLU A 562 12.32 2.10 -12.51
N LYS A 563 13.56 1.60 -12.39
CA LYS A 563 13.86 0.15 -12.38
C LYS A 563 13.19 -0.61 -11.24
N ILE A 564 12.90 0.06 -10.13
CA ILE A 564 12.19 -0.54 -8.98
C ILE A 564 10.68 -0.31 -9.06
N GLY A 565 10.16 0.15 -10.20
CA GLY A 565 8.75 0.48 -10.40
C GLY A 565 8.30 1.75 -9.68
N GLY A 566 9.25 2.58 -9.23
CA GLY A 566 8.98 3.84 -8.57
C GLY A 566 8.96 5.04 -9.51
N THR A 567 8.47 6.16 -9.02
CA THR A 567 8.50 7.46 -9.71
C THR A 567 9.21 8.50 -8.84
N ILE A 568 9.81 9.50 -9.48
CA ILE A 568 10.43 10.64 -8.79
C ILE A 568 9.86 11.95 -9.35
N ASP A 569 9.43 12.83 -8.45
CA ASP A 569 9.02 14.20 -8.76
C ASP A 569 9.81 15.21 -7.94
N MET A 570 9.77 16.47 -8.38
CA MET A 570 10.51 17.58 -7.80
C MET A 570 9.62 18.82 -7.71
N ASN A 571 9.75 19.54 -6.60
CA ASN A 571 9.29 20.91 -6.47
C ASN A 571 10.41 21.77 -5.85
N SER A 572 10.78 22.86 -6.51
CA SER A 572 11.84 23.75 -6.02
C SER A 572 11.45 25.22 -6.18
N VAL A 573 11.68 26.00 -5.13
CA VAL A 573 11.40 27.43 -5.12
C VAL A 573 12.69 28.17 -4.80
N GLU A 574 13.10 29.07 -5.70
CA GLU A 574 14.32 29.86 -5.55
C GLU A 574 14.28 30.66 -4.23
N GLY A 575 15.33 30.53 -3.43
CA GLY A 575 15.46 31.11 -2.11
C GLY A 575 14.75 30.37 -0.97
N LYS A 576 13.88 29.37 -1.23
CA LYS A 576 13.18 28.59 -0.18
C LYS A 576 13.65 27.13 -0.07
N GLY A 577 14.31 26.60 -1.09
CA GLY A 577 14.88 25.24 -1.09
C GLY A 577 14.23 24.33 -2.11
N SER A 578 14.56 23.05 -2.04
CA SER A 578 14.05 22.02 -2.96
C SER A 578 13.43 20.86 -2.20
N THR A 579 12.41 20.24 -2.78
CA THR A 579 11.78 19.00 -2.29
C THR A 579 11.73 18.01 -3.44
N PHE A 580 12.26 16.82 -3.21
CA PHE A 580 12.16 15.68 -4.10
C PHE A 580 11.30 14.62 -3.44
N GLN A 581 10.37 14.06 -4.19
CA GLN A 581 9.46 13.04 -3.71
C GLN A 581 9.63 11.78 -4.56
N ILE A 582 9.94 10.66 -3.91
CA ILE A 582 10.07 9.35 -4.53
C ILE A 582 8.87 8.53 -4.08
N LYS A 583 8.16 7.93 -5.02
CA LYS A 583 6.99 7.08 -4.77
C LYS A 583 7.27 5.68 -5.27
N ILE A 584 7.27 4.70 -4.36
CA ILE A 584 7.61 3.31 -4.64
C ILE A 584 6.42 2.42 -4.25
N PRO A 585 5.97 1.47 -5.08
CA PRO A 585 4.90 0.55 -4.71
C PRO A 585 5.32 -0.40 -3.56
N LEU A 586 4.38 -0.75 -2.66
CA LEU A 586 4.64 -1.70 -1.56
C LEU A 586 4.79 -3.16 -2.04
N THR A 587 4.23 -3.51 -3.19
CA THR A 587 4.18 -4.88 -3.69
C THR A 587 5.29 -5.14 -4.71
N LEU A 588 5.87 -6.34 -4.63
CA LEU A 588 6.67 -6.86 -5.75
C LEU A 588 5.71 -7.19 -6.89
N ALA A 589 5.71 -6.29 -7.87
CA ALA A 589 5.36 -6.52 -9.26
C ALA A 589 4.01 -7.19 -9.56
N ILE A 590 2.97 -7.03 -8.74
CA ILE A 590 1.59 -7.37 -9.15
C ILE A 590 0.84 -6.08 -9.47
N VAL A 591 0.38 -5.96 -10.70
CA VAL A 591 -0.33 -4.78 -11.20
C VAL A 591 -1.63 -5.23 -11.84
N ALA A 592 -2.71 -4.47 -11.70
CA ALA A 592 -3.92 -4.71 -12.49
C ALA A 592 -3.69 -4.24 -13.93
N GLY A 593 -3.80 -5.16 -14.90
CA GLY A 593 -3.63 -4.88 -16.32
C GLY A 593 -4.94 -5.09 -17.08
N LEU A 594 -5.34 -4.10 -17.86
CA LEU A 594 -6.40 -4.27 -18.86
C LEU A 594 -5.84 -5.06 -20.04
N ILE A 595 -6.41 -6.22 -20.33
CA ILE A 595 -5.97 -7.04 -21.45
C ILE A 595 -6.62 -6.55 -22.74
N VAL A 596 -5.80 -6.29 -23.76
CA VAL A 596 -6.24 -5.79 -25.07
C VAL A 596 -5.67 -6.64 -26.20
N LYS A 597 -6.33 -6.63 -27.36
CA LYS A 597 -5.90 -7.34 -28.56
C LYS A 597 -5.44 -6.36 -29.64
N ALA A 598 -4.32 -6.70 -30.28
CA ALA A 598 -3.87 -6.13 -31.54
C ALA A 598 -3.56 -7.29 -32.50
N GLU A 599 -4.31 -7.40 -33.58
CA GLU A 599 -4.38 -8.55 -34.48
C GLU A 599 -4.68 -9.87 -33.73
N GLU A 600 -3.76 -10.82 -33.76
CA GLU A 600 -3.88 -12.10 -33.05
C GLU A 600 -3.18 -12.11 -31.68
N GLU A 601 -2.45 -11.03 -31.36
CA GLU A 601 -1.63 -10.94 -30.16
C GLU A 601 -2.36 -10.19 -29.04
N ARG A 602 -2.08 -10.60 -27.79
CA ARG A 602 -2.63 -9.96 -26.58
C ARG A 602 -1.55 -9.13 -25.88
N TYR A 603 -1.97 -8.01 -25.32
CA TYR A 603 -1.13 -7.08 -24.58
C TYR A 603 -1.84 -6.66 -23.30
N ALA A 604 -1.08 -6.22 -22.30
CA ALA A 604 -1.62 -5.63 -21.09
C ALA A 604 -1.32 -4.13 -21.04
N ILE A 605 -2.34 -3.32 -20.71
CA ILE A 605 -2.17 -1.89 -20.39
C ILE A 605 -2.38 -1.73 -18.88
N PRO A 606 -1.45 -1.11 -18.12
CA PRO A 606 -1.64 -0.87 -16.70
C PRO A 606 -2.96 -0.12 -16.43
N GLN A 607 -3.87 -0.70 -15.66
CA GLN A 607 -5.21 -0.15 -15.45
C GLN A 607 -5.17 1.26 -14.84
N ILE A 608 -4.17 1.55 -14.00
CA ILE A 608 -3.96 2.88 -13.40
C ILE A 608 -3.77 3.99 -14.44
N SER A 609 -3.33 3.65 -15.66
CA SER A 609 -3.16 4.61 -16.75
C SER A 609 -4.42 4.79 -17.61
N VAL A 610 -5.44 3.94 -17.43
CA VAL A 610 -6.67 3.93 -18.21
C VAL A 610 -7.73 4.78 -17.51
N LEU A 611 -8.19 5.84 -18.18
CA LEU A 611 -9.27 6.70 -17.70
C LEU A 611 -10.64 6.13 -18.03
N GLU A 612 -10.85 5.76 -19.28
CA GLU A 612 -12.12 5.20 -19.76
C GLU A 612 -11.94 4.41 -21.06
N LEU A 613 -12.94 3.60 -21.39
CA LEU A 613 -13.01 2.82 -22.62
C LEU A 613 -14.13 3.38 -23.49
N VAL A 614 -13.79 3.75 -24.72
CA VAL A 614 -14.75 4.30 -25.68
C VAL A 614 -14.84 3.38 -26.88
N ARG A 615 -16.06 3.07 -27.30
CA ARG A 615 -16.31 2.32 -28.54
C ARG A 615 -16.64 3.30 -29.66
N ALA A 616 -15.77 3.35 -30.66
CA ALA A 616 -16.00 4.10 -31.88
C ALA A 616 -16.67 3.19 -32.92
N SER A 617 -17.79 3.63 -33.46
CA SER A 617 -18.49 2.95 -34.55
C SER A 617 -18.89 3.99 -35.58
N GLN A 618 -18.96 3.61 -36.86
CA GLN A 618 -19.39 4.53 -37.91
C GLN A 618 -20.84 5.05 -37.70
N ASN A 619 -21.62 4.38 -36.85
CA ASN A 619 -23.00 4.75 -36.48
C ASN A 619 -23.15 5.28 -35.04
N SER A 620 -22.06 5.53 -34.29
CA SER A 620 -22.12 6.10 -32.94
C SER A 620 -21.79 7.60 -32.92
N GLU A 621 -22.08 8.27 -31.80
CA GLU A 621 -21.70 9.68 -31.59
C GLU A 621 -20.17 9.89 -31.57
N HIS A 622 -19.42 8.82 -31.31
CA HIS A 622 -17.96 8.82 -31.19
C HIS A 622 -17.31 8.44 -32.53
N LYS A 623 -17.27 9.40 -33.44
CA LYS A 623 -16.62 9.25 -34.76
C LYS A 623 -15.16 9.69 -34.70
N ILE A 624 -14.28 8.87 -35.26
CA ILE A 624 -12.88 9.22 -35.50
C ILE A 624 -12.82 10.20 -36.69
N GLU A 625 -12.24 11.38 -36.44
CA GLU A 625 -11.96 12.41 -37.44
C GLU A 625 -10.45 12.47 -37.65
N THR A 626 -9.99 12.92 -38.83
CA THR A 626 -8.56 13.13 -39.08
C THR A 626 -8.28 14.62 -39.24
N ILE A 627 -7.36 15.15 -38.44
CA ILE A 627 -6.90 16.54 -38.53
C ILE A 627 -5.41 16.53 -38.85
N LYS A 628 -5.04 17.05 -40.03
CA LYS A 628 -3.63 17.11 -40.50
C LYS A 628 -2.90 15.78 -40.30
N ASP A 629 -3.50 14.71 -40.81
CA ASP A 629 -2.98 13.33 -40.74
C ASP A 629 -2.89 12.71 -39.34
N THR A 630 -3.33 13.41 -38.28
CA THR A 630 -3.50 12.85 -36.94
C THR A 630 -4.96 12.43 -36.73
N PRO A 631 -5.24 11.16 -36.43
CA PRO A 631 -6.58 10.74 -36.06
C PRO A 631 -6.92 11.28 -34.67
N VAL A 632 -8.12 11.84 -34.54
CA VAL A 632 -8.62 12.43 -33.31
C VAL A 632 -10.06 11.95 -33.07
N LEU A 633 -10.39 11.73 -31.81
CA LEU A 633 -11.75 11.50 -31.36
C LEU A 633 -12.27 12.76 -30.69
N ARG A 634 -13.47 13.22 -31.06
CA ARG A 634 -14.15 14.25 -30.27
C ARG A 634 -14.83 13.59 -29.07
N LEU A 635 -14.21 13.71 -27.89
CA LEU A 635 -14.73 13.18 -26.63
C LEU A 635 -15.05 14.36 -25.70
N ARG A 636 -16.32 14.51 -25.29
CA ARG A 636 -16.78 15.62 -24.43
C ARG A 636 -16.40 17.02 -24.95
N ASN A 637 -16.56 17.25 -26.26
CA ASN A 637 -16.13 18.47 -26.97
C ASN A 637 -14.61 18.78 -26.94
N ARG A 638 -13.78 17.87 -26.40
CA ARG A 638 -12.32 17.94 -26.51
C ARG A 638 -11.83 17.04 -27.63
N LEU A 639 -10.78 17.47 -28.32
CA LEU A 639 -10.10 16.64 -29.32
C LEU A 639 -9.10 15.74 -28.59
N LEU A 640 -9.37 14.44 -28.60
CA LEU A 640 -8.49 13.41 -28.06
C LEU A 640 -7.64 12.86 -29.21
N PRO A 641 -6.31 13.05 -29.21
CA PRO A 641 -5.46 12.42 -30.21
C PRO A 641 -5.49 10.90 -30.06
N LEU A 642 -5.57 10.19 -31.18
CA LEU A 642 -5.60 8.74 -31.23
C LEU A 642 -4.28 8.19 -31.79
N VAL A 643 -3.89 7.02 -31.29
CA VAL A 643 -2.75 6.27 -31.79
C VAL A 643 -3.18 4.84 -31.99
N TYR A 644 -2.88 4.26 -33.16
CA TYR A 644 -3.32 2.91 -33.50
C TYR A 644 -2.27 1.90 -33.06
N LEU A 645 -2.64 0.99 -32.16
CA LEU A 645 -1.70 0.01 -31.62
C LEU A 645 -1.12 -0.88 -32.74
N ASN A 646 -1.95 -1.29 -33.70
CA ASN A 646 -1.52 -2.08 -34.87
C ASN A 646 -0.50 -1.35 -35.75
N GLU A 647 -0.58 -0.02 -35.82
CA GLU A 647 0.39 0.80 -36.57
C GLU A 647 1.72 0.88 -35.83
N ILE A 648 1.69 1.16 -34.52
CA ILE A 648 2.91 1.29 -33.71
C ILE A 648 3.67 -0.03 -33.65
N LEU A 649 2.95 -1.15 -33.53
CA LEU A 649 3.54 -2.49 -33.51
C LEU A 649 4.02 -2.97 -34.89
N GLY A 650 3.71 -2.22 -35.96
CA GLY A 650 4.09 -2.56 -37.32
C GLY A 650 3.31 -3.72 -37.92
N PHE A 651 2.15 -4.06 -37.36
CA PHE A 651 1.27 -5.10 -37.92
C PHE A 651 0.53 -4.62 -39.16
N MET A 652 0.13 -3.35 -39.18
CA MET A 652 -0.60 -2.75 -40.29
C MET A 652 -0.11 -1.35 -40.60
N THR A 653 -0.19 -0.97 -41.87
CA THR A 653 -0.03 0.41 -42.30
C THR A 653 -1.32 1.19 -42.12
N ARG A 654 -1.21 2.52 -42.01
CA ARG A 654 -2.38 3.42 -41.91
C ARG A 654 -3.39 3.19 -43.04
N ASP A 655 -2.92 3.00 -44.28
CA ASP A 655 -3.77 2.75 -45.44
C ASP A 655 -4.57 1.43 -45.32
N GLU A 656 -4.00 0.40 -44.69
CA GLU A 656 -4.66 -0.88 -44.47
C GLU A 656 -5.70 -0.79 -43.35
N ILE A 657 -5.44 0.02 -42.32
CA ILE A 657 -6.37 0.30 -41.22
C ILE A 657 -7.58 1.07 -41.75
N ASP A 658 -7.36 2.16 -42.49
CA ASP A 658 -8.43 3.01 -43.02
C ASP A 658 -9.28 2.28 -44.08
N ALA A 659 -8.73 1.26 -44.74
CA ALA A 659 -9.45 0.40 -45.69
C ALA A 659 -10.38 -0.62 -45.03
N ARG A 660 -10.34 -0.82 -43.71
CA ARG A 660 -11.25 -1.72 -42.99
C ARG A 660 -12.65 -1.09 -42.88
N GLU A 661 -13.57 -1.54 -43.72
CA GLU A 661 -14.99 -1.17 -43.60
C GLU A 661 -15.71 -2.03 -42.53
N ASN A 662 -16.50 -1.40 -41.65
CA ASN A 662 -17.40 -2.01 -40.66
C ASN A 662 -16.74 -2.79 -39.49
N VAL A 663 -15.63 -2.29 -38.94
CA VAL A 663 -15.11 -2.78 -37.65
C VAL A 663 -15.42 -1.74 -36.58
N ASP A 664 -15.93 -2.19 -35.42
CA ASP A 664 -16.08 -1.31 -34.26
C ASP A 664 -14.71 -1.22 -33.57
N ASP A 665 -14.13 -0.02 -33.55
CA ASP A 665 -12.85 0.22 -32.92
C ASP A 665 -13.04 0.44 -31.42
N PHE A 666 -12.17 -0.17 -30.61
CA PHE A 666 -12.11 0.10 -29.18
C PHE A 666 -10.98 1.09 -28.90
N ILE A 667 -11.28 2.13 -28.13
CA ILE A 667 -10.35 3.20 -27.80
C ILE A 667 -10.13 3.16 -26.29
N VAL A 668 -8.90 2.88 -25.89
CA VAL A 668 -8.46 2.96 -24.50
C VAL A 668 -7.96 4.37 -24.25
N VAL A 669 -8.71 5.18 -23.51
CA VAL A 669 -8.31 6.55 -23.15
C VAL A 669 -7.29 6.46 -22.03
N THR A 670 -6.07 6.91 -22.28
CA THR A 670 -4.95 6.85 -21.34
C THR A 670 -4.48 8.24 -20.92
N GLN A 671 -4.01 8.33 -19.68
CA GLN A 671 -3.41 9.55 -19.14
C GLN A 671 -1.95 9.33 -18.76
N VAL A 672 -1.09 10.22 -19.25
CA VAL A 672 0.33 10.29 -18.94
C VAL A 672 0.65 11.71 -18.48
N GLY A 673 0.81 11.90 -17.17
CA GLY A 673 0.98 13.23 -16.59
C GLY A 673 -0.21 14.14 -16.90
N THR A 674 0.04 15.24 -17.62
CA THR A 674 -1.01 16.17 -18.10
C THR A 674 -1.51 15.85 -19.50
N PHE A 675 -0.89 14.88 -20.19
CA PHE A 675 -1.25 14.51 -21.55
C PHE A 675 -2.27 13.37 -21.55
N THR A 676 -3.30 13.48 -22.39
CA THR A 676 -4.36 12.49 -22.53
C THR A 676 -4.51 12.14 -24.00
N PHE A 677 -4.48 10.85 -24.31
CA PHE A 677 -4.61 10.33 -25.66
C PHE A 677 -5.39 9.02 -25.67
N GLY A 678 -5.84 8.58 -26.84
CA GLY A 678 -6.52 7.31 -27.01
C GLY A 678 -5.64 6.29 -27.73
N ILE A 679 -5.61 5.06 -27.25
CA ILE A 679 -4.98 3.93 -27.94
C ILE A 679 -6.09 3.12 -28.61
N VAL A 680 -6.05 3.05 -29.93
CA VAL A 680 -7.01 2.25 -30.71
C VAL A 680 -6.53 0.80 -30.76
N VAL A 681 -7.40 -0.11 -30.34
CA VAL A 681 -7.16 -1.56 -30.26
C VAL A 681 -8.33 -2.32 -30.90
N ASP A 682 -8.07 -3.53 -31.37
CA ASP A 682 -9.09 -4.34 -32.06
C ASP A 682 -10.15 -4.88 -31.09
N GLN A 683 -9.73 -5.20 -29.86
CA GLN A 683 -10.62 -5.75 -28.84
C GLN A 683 -10.08 -5.44 -27.44
N VAL A 684 -11.01 -5.27 -26.49
CA VAL A 684 -10.70 -5.15 -25.06
C VAL A 684 -11.30 -6.35 -24.33
N PHE A 685 -10.52 -6.93 -23.43
CA PHE A 685 -10.90 -8.01 -22.52
C PHE A 685 -11.00 -7.46 -21.08
N ASP A 686 -11.26 -8.36 -20.12
CA ASP A 686 -11.30 -8.00 -18.70
C ASP A 686 -9.93 -7.54 -18.16
N THR A 687 -9.98 -6.91 -16.99
CA THR A 687 -8.79 -6.61 -16.19
C THR A 687 -8.34 -7.84 -15.40
N GLU A 688 -7.04 -8.12 -15.42
CA GLU A 688 -6.43 -9.22 -14.69
C GLU A 688 -5.31 -8.72 -13.77
N GLU A 689 -5.11 -9.39 -12.64
CA GLU A 689 -3.92 -9.18 -11.79
C GLU A 689 -2.73 -9.89 -12.43
N ILE A 690 -1.77 -9.12 -12.92
CA ILE A 690 -0.61 -9.62 -13.66
C ILE A 690 0.68 -9.45 -12.86
N VAL A 691 1.54 -10.46 -12.92
CA VAL A 691 2.88 -10.40 -12.32
C VAL A 691 3.85 -9.82 -13.35
N VAL A 692 4.34 -8.62 -13.12
CA VAL A 692 5.25 -7.87 -13.98
C VAL A 692 6.67 -8.43 -13.84
N LYS A 693 7.21 -8.95 -14.93
CA LYS A 693 8.61 -9.31 -15.03
C LYS A 693 9.35 -8.26 -15.86
N PRO A 694 10.59 -7.88 -15.48
CA PRO A 694 11.39 -6.96 -16.27
C PRO A 694 11.55 -7.46 -17.70
N VAL A 695 11.64 -6.51 -18.64
CA VAL A 695 11.92 -6.80 -20.04
C VAL A 695 13.33 -7.39 -20.17
N ALA A 696 13.50 -8.40 -21.03
CA ALA A 696 14.82 -8.98 -21.29
C ALA A 696 15.81 -7.91 -21.81
N PRO A 697 17.10 -7.97 -21.44
CA PRO A 697 18.08 -6.93 -21.81
C PRO A 697 18.17 -6.63 -23.32
N ILE A 698 17.87 -7.62 -24.17
CA ILE A 698 17.86 -7.46 -25.63
C ILE A 698 16.71 -6.58 -26.15
N LEU A 699 15.63 -6.46 -25.39
CA LEU A 699 14.46 -5.65 -25.72
C LEU A 699 14.43 -4.32 -24.95
N LYS A 700 15.50 -3.99 -24.23
CA LYS A 700 15.57 -2.80 -23.35
C LYS A 700 15.41 -1.48 -24.11
N ASP A 701 15.83 -1.43 -25.38
CA ASP A 701 15.75 -0.23 -26.20
C ASP A 701 14.35 0.00 -26.80
N LEU A 702 13.39 -0.91 -26.55
CA LEU A 702 12.00 -0.76 -26.97
C LEU A 702 11.19 -0.02 -25.90
N GLU A 703 11.02 1.29 -26.09
CA GLU A 703 10.30 2.15 -25.14
C GLU A 703 8.80 1.82 -25.02
N ILE A 704 8.23 1.09 -25.97
CA ILE A 704 6.80 0.73 -25.98
C ILE A 704 6.41 -0.29 -24.88
N TYR A 705 7.38 -0.95 -24.24
CA TYR A 705 7.13 -2.01 -23.27
C TYR A 705 7.72 -1.68 -21.90
N SER A 706 6.89 -1.78 -20.86
CA SER A 706 7.32 -1.64 -19.45
C SER A 706 7.72 -2.97 -18.81
N GLY A 707 7.26 -4.09 -19.37
CA GLY A 707 7.50 -5.43 -18.82
C GLY A 707 6.88 -6.54 -19.66
N ASN A 708 6.93 -7.75 -19.13
CA ASN A 708 6.17 -8.90 -19.63
C ASN A 708 5.46 -9.61 -18.46
N THR A 709 4.46 -10.41 -18.77
CA THR A 709 3.75 -11.23 -17.79
C THR A 709 3.27 -12.54 -18.41
N ILE A 710 2.81 -13.45 -17.57
CA ILE A 710 2.25 -14.75 -17.97
C ILE A 710 0.77 -14.75 -17.57
N LEU A 711 -0.12 -14.91 -18.55
CA LEU A 711 -1.56 -15.01 -18.31
C LEU A 711 -1.96 -16.37 -17.73
N GLY A 712 -3.20 -16.48 -17.26
CA GLY A 712 -3.73 -17.70 -16.68
C GLY A 712 -3.73 -18.91 -17.63
N ASP A 713 -3.73 -18.68 -18.94
CA ASP A 713 -3.61 -19.72 -19.98
C ASP A 713 -2.14 -20.12 -20.30
N GLY A 714 -1.17 -19.54 -19.59
CA GLY A 714 0.26 -19.77 -19.77
C GLY A 714 0.88 -18.98 -20.93
N SER A 715 0.10 -18.16 -21.64
CA SER A 715 0.63 -17.29 -22.68
C SER A 715 1.49 -16.17 -22.09
N VAL A 716 2.59 -15.85 -22.75
CA VAL A 716 3.44 -14.72 -22.38
C VAL A 716 2.97 -13.51 -23.17
N ILE A 717 2.59 -12.44 -22.48
CA ILE A 717 2.17 -11.20 -23.10
C ILE A 717 3.07 -10.04 -22.66
N MET A 718 3.18 -9.03 -23.51
CA MET A 718 3.93 -7.81 -23.20
C MET A 718 3.03 -6.80 -22.50
N ILE A 719 3.61 -6.06 -21.55
CA ILE A 719 2.94 -4.95 -20.87
C ILE A 719 3.35 -3.66 -21.59
N LEU A 720 2.37 -2.96 -22.12
CA LEU A 720 2.55 -1.70 -22.84
C LEU A 720 2.91 -0.58 -21.85
N ASP A 721 3.82 0.29 -22.25
CA ASP A 721 4.12 1.53 -21.54
C ASP A 721 3.39 2.72 -22.21
N PRO A 722 2.35 3.29 -21.58
CA PRO A 722 1.69 4.49 -22.09
C PRO A 722 2.65 5.67 -22.31
N ASN A 723 3.72 5.79 -21.51
CA ASN A 723 4.70 6.88 -21.68
C ASN A 723 5.48 6.71 -22.99
N GLY A 724 6.01 5.51 -23.24
CA GLY A 724 6.71 5.20 -24.48
C GLY A 724 5.82 5.30 -25.72
N ILE A 725 4.56 4.87 -25.61
CA ILE A 725 3.56 5.05 -26.68
C ILE A 725 3.33 6.53 -26.98
N ALA A 726 3.19 7.37 -25.96
CA ALA A 726 3.04 8.82 -26.14
C ALA A 726 4.26 9.47 -26.81
N SER A 727 5.47 9.05 -26.42
CA SER A 727 6.73 9.50 -27.02
C SER A 727 6.83 9.16 -28.52
N LEU A 728 6.45 7.93 -28.88
CA LEU A 728 6.43 7.47 -30.27
C LEU A 728 5.36 8.18 -31.11
N ALA A 729 4.19 8.44 -30.52
CA ALA A 729 3.11 9.19 -31.18
C ALA A 729 3.53 10.63 -31.54
N ASN A 730 4.33 11.27 -30.69
CA ASN A 730 4.88 12.61 -30.96
C ASN A 730 6.05 12.58 -31.97
N SER A 731 6.75 11.45 -32.11
CA SER A 731 7.93 11.32 -32.99
C SER A 731 7.60 11.01 -34.46
N GLY A 732 6.39 10.50 -34.75
CA GLY A 732 5.93 10.21 -36.11
C GLY A 732 5.54 11.43 -36.96
N VAL A 733 5.47 12.61 -36.35
CA VAL A 733 5.15 13.88 -37.01
C VAL A 733 6.46 14.56 -37.43
N GLY A 734 7.03 14.13 -38.55
CA GLY A 734 8.20 14.78 -39.15
C GLY A 734 7.90 16.23 -39.55
N ASP A 735 8.74 17.15 -39.07
CA ASP A 735 9.01 18.50 -39.60
C ASP A 735 7.93 19.61 -39.45
N HIS A 736 7.13 19.59 -38.38
CA HIS A 736 6.27 20.74 -38.01
C HIS A 736 6.35 21.13 -36.52
N GLU A 737 7.55 21.48 -36.04
CA GLU A 737 7.82 22.14 -34.74
C GLU A 737 7.24 23.57 -34.63
N HIS A 738 6.13 23.90 -35.31
CA HIS A 738 5.53 25.25 -35.28
C HIS A 738 4.07 25.26 -34.81
N GLU A 739 3.50 24.13 -34.39
CA GLU A 739 2.05 24.03 -34.17
C GLU A 739 1.61 23.54 -32.78
N GLU A 740 2.52 23.28 -31.83
CA GLU A 740 2.15 23.12 -30.41
C GLU A 740 1.52 24.41 -29.85
N ALA A 741 2.00 25.57 -30.29
CA ALA A 741 1.41 26.86 -29.93
C ALA A 741 -0.02 27.05 -30.46
N ALA A 742 -0.40 26.39 -31.58
CA ALA A 742 -1.73 26.51 -32.16
C ALA A 742 -2.75 25.56 -31.52
N ALA A 743 -2.32 24.37 -31.10
CA ALA A 743 -3.16 23.43 -30.34
C ALA A 743 -3.40 23.94 -28.92
N GLU A 744 -2.38 24.52 -28.27
CA GLU A 744 -2.55 25.17 -26.97
C GLU A 744 -3.41 26.45 -27.04
N ASP A 745 -3.30 27.27 -28.09
CA ASP A 745 -4.14 28.48 -28.25
C ASP A 745 -5.63 28.15 -28.53
N LEU A 746 -5.91 26.98 -29.12
CA LEU A 746 -7.28 26.49 -29.31
C LEU A 746 -7.88 25.92 -28.00
N VAL A 747 -7.05 25.31 -27.14
CA VAL A 747 -7.46 24.82 -25.81
C VAL A 747 -7.58 25.97 -24.79
N LYS A 748 -6.73 26.99 -24.87
CA LYS A 748 -6.79 28.19 -24.00
C LYS A 748 -7.95 29.12 -24.34
N ARG A 749 -8.53 29.04 -25.56
CA ARG A 749 -9.68 29.88 -25.98
C ARG A 749 -11.06 29.27 -25.75
N SER A 750 -11.17 28.05 -25.25
CA SER A 750 -12.44 27.43 -24.85
C SER A 750 -12.72 27.53 -23.35
N VAL A 751 -12.34 28.65 -22.70
CA VAL A 751 -12.90 29.03 -21.39
C VAL A 751 -14.22 29.72 -21.64
N GLY A 752 -15.23 28.90 -21.90
CA GLY A 752 -16.62 29.29 -22.11
C GLY A 752 -17.44 28.02 -22.14
N ASP A 753 -18.11 27.77 -21.01
CA ASP A 753 -19.04 26.68 -20.72
C ASP A 753 -18.43 25.30 -20.40
N GLU A 754 -18.14 25.08 -19.12
CA GLU A 754 -17.98 23.73 -18.54
C GLU A 754 -19.33 23.00 -18.58
N LYS A 755 -19.45 21.98 -19.43
CA LYS A 755 -20.57 21.04 -19.42
C LYS A 755 -20.40 20.04 -18.27
N GLU A 756 -21.45 19.83 -17.49
CA GLU A 756 -21.47 18.85 -16.41
C GLU A 756 -22.14 17.55 -16.90
N SER A 757 -21.55 16.39 -16.56
CA SER A 757 -22.15 15.08 -16.82
C SER A 757 -23.30 14.83 -15.84
N MET A 758 -24.51 14.66 -16.36
CA MET A 758 -25.74 14.46 -15.61
C MET A 758 -26.30 13.06 -15.87
N LEU A 759 -26.59 12.32 -14.81
CA LEU A 759 -27.35 11.07 -14.90
C LEU A 759 -28.85 11.39 -14.93
N VAL A 760 -29.54 10.97 -15.98
CA VAL A 760 -30.97 11.15 -16.19
C VAL A 760 -31.70 9.84 -15.89
N PHE A 761 -32.78 9.91 -15.11
CA PHE A 761 -33.56 8.75 -14.67
C PHE A 761 -35.04 9.09 -14.50
N ARG A 762 -35.89 8.07 -14.40
CA ARG A 762 -37.31 8.20 -14.11
C ARG A 762 -37.60 7.78 -12.67
N ALA A 763 -38.42 8.55 -11.98
CA ALA A 763 -38.88 8.17 -10.64
C ALA A 763 -40.25 8.80 -10.32
N GLY A 764 -41.30 7.97 -10.27
CA GLY A 764 -42.66 8.30 -9.83
C GLY A 764 -43.42 9.33 -10.67
N SER A 765 -42.83 9.87 -11.74
CA SER A 765 -43.44 10.88 -12.61
C SER A 765 -43.05 10.69 -14.08
N GLU A 766 -43.85 11.21 -15.01
CA GLU A 766 -43.53 11.14 -16.44
C GLU A 766 -42.31 11.98 -16.82
N ASN A 767 -42.01 13.04 -16.06
CA ASN A 767 -40.88 13.92 -16.34
C ASN A 767 -39.56 13.25 -15.91
N PRO A 768 -38.52 13.30 -16.75
CA PRO A 768 -37.20 12.83 -16.39
C PRO A 768 -36.62 13.67 -15.24
N LYS A 769 -35.91 13.01 -14.34
CA LYS A 769 -35.14 13.62 -13.27
C LYS A 769 -33.65 13.48 -13.57
N ALA A 770 -32.82 14.36 -13.02
CA ALA A 770 -31.39 14.33 -13.24
C ALA A 770 -30.60 14.59 -11.97
N VAL A 771 -29.41 13.99 -11.87
CA VAL A 771 -28.42 14.23 -10.81
C VAL A 771 -27.02 14.32 -11.42
N PRO A 772 -26.13 15.20 -10.94
CA PRO A 772 -24.74 15.19 -11.38
C PRO A 772 -24.11 13.81 -11.17
N LEU A 773 -23.49 13.26 -12.22
CA LEU A 773 -22.89 11.92 -12.18
C LEU A 773 -21.79 11.84 -11.12
N ALA A 774 -21.06 12.93 -10.90
CA ALA A 774 -20.01 13.03 -9.88
C ALA A 774 -20.50 12.79 -8.44
N LEU A 775 -21.81 12.90 -8.17
CA LEU A 775 -22.38 12.60 -6.86
C LEU A 775 -22.75 11.12 -6.71
N VAL A 776 -22.84 10.38 -7.80
CA VAL A 776 -23.23 8.97 -7.81
C VAL A 776 -21.97 8.12 -7.67
N ALA A 777 -21.80 7.49 -6.51
CA ALA A 777 -20.69 6.59 -6.26
C ALA A 777 -20.81 5.33 -7.13
N ARG A 778 -22.05 4.83 -7.32
CA ARG A 778 -22.32 3.65 -8.15
C ARG A 778 -23.78 3.54 -8.57
N LEU A 779 -24.02 2.88 -9.69
CA LEU A 779 -25.33 2.41 -10.11
C LEU A 779 -25.45 0.94 -9.73
N GLU A 780 -26.47 0.59 -8.96
CA GLU A 780 -26.70 -0.78 -8.49
C GLU A 780 -28.10 -1.28 -8.88
N GLU A 781 -28.21 -2.58 -9.08
CA GLU A 781 -29.49 -3.25 -9.28
C GLU A 781 -29.72 -4.23 -8.12
N VAL A 782 -30.53 -3.80 -7.16
CA VAL A 782 -30.79 -4.57 -5.94
C VAL A 782 -31.92 -5.57 -6.18
N GLU A 783 -31.72 -6.83 -5.83
CA GLU A 783 -32.77 -7.85 -5.88
C GLU A 783 -33.85 -7.53 -4.84
N VAL A 784 -35.11 -7.44 -5.29
CA VAL A 784 -36.23 -6.99 -4.44
C VAL A 784 -36.35 -7.84 -3.17
N ASP A 785 -36.07 -9.15 -3.27
CA ASP A 785 -36.15 -10.10 -2.15
C ASP A 785 -35.10 -9.86 -1.06
N THR A 786 -34.04 -9.09 -1.37
CA THR A 786 -32.98 -8.72 -0.41
C THR A 786 -33.27 -7.41 0.33
N ILE A 787 -34.35 -6.72 -0.02
CA ILE A 787 -34.77 -5.47 0.60
C ILE A 787 -35.57 -5.80 1.87
N GLU A 788 -34.96 -5.56 3.04
CA GLU A 788 -35.57 -5.77 4.34
C GLU A 788 -36.16 -4.48 4.90
N LEU A 789 -37.28 -4.57 5.62
CA LEU A 789 -37.88 -3.44 6.32
C LEU A 789 -37.49 -3.48 7.80
N SER A 790 -36.69 -2.50 8.24
CA SER A 790 -36.23 -2.36 9.62
C SER A 790 -36.45 -0.93 10.13
N ASP A 791 -37.10 -0.79 11.28
CA ASP A 791 -37.48 0.49 11.91
C ASP A 791 -38.20 1.47 10.96
N GLY A 792 -39.08 0.95 10.11
CA GLY A 792 -39.83 1.73 9.12
C GLY A 792 -39.01 2.21 7.91
N LYS A 793 -37.74 1.81 7.80
CA LYS A 793 -36.86 2.08 6.66
C LYS A 793 -36.57 0.81 5.89
N HIS A 794 -36.53 0.92 4.56
CA HIS A 794 -36.08 -0.17 3.71
C HIS A 794 -34.55 -0.17 3.71
N MET A 795 -33.94 -1.33 3.86
CA MET A 795 -32.50 -1.49 3.92
C MET A 795 -32.07 -2.72 3.11
N VAL A 796 -30.83 -2.70 2.65
CA VAL A 796 -30.18 -3.85 2.02
C VAL A 796 -28.79 -4.02 2.61
N GLN A 797 -28.34 -5.26 2.75
CA GLN A 797 -26.95 -5.54 3.09
C GLN A 797 -26.07 -5.24 1.87
N TYR A 798 -25.20 -4.24 1.99
CA TYR A 798 -24.32 -3.81 0.92
C TYR A 798 -22.88 -3.76 1.44
N ARG A 799 -22.00 -4.60 0.85
CA ARG A 799 -20.57 -4.72 1.20
C ARG A 799 -20.29 -4.90 2.71
N GLY A 800 -21.11 -5.70 3.38
CA GLY A 800 -20.95 -6.00 4.81
C GLY A 800 -21.50 -4.93 5.77
N ALA A 801 -22.08 -3.85 5.25
CA ALA A 801 -22.78 -2.82 6.02
C ALA A 801 -24.26 -2.74 5.62
N LEU A 802 -25.10 -2.16 6.47
CA LEU A 802 -26.51 -1.88 6.15
C LEU A 802 -26.60 -0.56 5.39
N MET A 803 -27.19 -0.61 4.18
CA MET A 803 -27.46 0.57 3.38
C MET A 803 -28.96 0.88 3.39
N PRO A 804 -29.40 2.05 3.90
CA PRO A 804 -30.78 2.49 3.76
C PRO A 804 -31.13 2.79 2.30
N LEU A 805 -32.31 2.34 1.89
CA LEU A 805 -32.92 2.58 0.59
C LEU A 805 -34.07 3.59 0.72
N ILE A 806 -34.01 4.65 -0.08
CA ILE A 806 -35.02 5.72 -0.11
C ILE A 806 -35.63 5.80 -1.49
N MET A 807 -36.93 6.05 -1.55
CA MET A 807 -37.61 6.30 -2.80
C MET A 807 -37.32 7.70 -3.34
N ALA A 808 -36.94 7.79 -4.61
CA ALA A 808 -36.84 9.06 -5.34
C ALA A 808 -38.19 9.78 -5.56
N HIS A 809 -39.32 9.15 -5.19
CA HIS A 809 -40.63 9.79 -5.14
C HIS A 809 -41.54 9.15 -4.08
N PRO A 810 -42.28 9.91 -3.25
CA PRO A 810 -43.09 9.36 -2.15
C PRO A 810 -44.21 8.40 -2.57
N GLU A 811 -44.75 8.56 -3.79
CA GLU A 811 -45.81 7.71 -4.33
C GLU A 811 -45.28 6.46 -5.06
N MET A 812 -43.96 6.32 -5.18
CA MET A 812 -43.32 5.16 -5.80
C MET A 812 -43.32 3.97 -4.83
N LYS A 813 -43.50 2.76 -5.38
CA LYS A 813 -43.32 1.50 -4.66
C LYS A 813 -42.11 0.77 -5.21
N PHE A 814 -41.48 -0.06 -4.38
CA PHE A 814 -40.45 -0.98 -4.86
C PHE A 814 -41.11 -1.91 -5.88
N ARG A 815 -40.33 -2.35 -6.87
CA ARG A 815 -40.78 -3.41 -7.78
C ARG A 815 -41.22 -4.63 -6.97
N GLU A 816 -42.24 -5.35 -7.40
CA GLU A 816 -42.76 -6.53 -6.68
C GLU A 816 -41.92 -7.78 -6.96
N GLU A 817 -41.26 -7.86 -8.12
CA GLU A 817 -40.39 -8.96 -8.54
C GLU A 817 -39.19 -8.44 -9.35
N GLY A 818 -38.07 -9.17 -9.34
CA GLY A 818 -36.88 -8.87 -10.13
C GLY A 818 -35.90 -7.91 -9.45
N ARG A 819 -35.34 -6.97 -10.21
CA ARG A 819 -34.31 -6.04 -9.74
C ARG A 819 -34.78 -4.60 -9.72
N GLN A 820 -34.49 -3.91 -8.62
CA GLN A 820 -34.74 -2.49 -8.38
C GLN A 820 -33.48 -1.68 -8.71
N PRO A 821 -33.52 -0.76 -9.69
CA PRO A 821 -32.44 0.18 -9.92
C PRO A 821 -32.28 1.15 -8.72
N VAL A 822 -31.05 1.30 -8.25
CA VAL A 822 -30.67 2.11 -7.09
C VAL A 822 -29.44 2.95 -7.42
N LEU A 823 -29.52 4.26 -7.20
CA LEU A 823 -28.38 5.17 -7.24
C LEU A 823 -27.70 5.17 -5.88
N VAL A 824 -26.46 4.71 -5.79
CA VAL A 824 -25.71 4.65 -4.54
C VAL A 824 -24.90 5.92 -4.37
N PHE A 825 -25.10 6.56 -3.21
CA PHE A 825 -24.34 7.71 -2.75
C PHE A 825 -23.48 7.26 -1.57
N THR A 826 -22.20 7.61 -1.59
CA THR A 826 -21.25 7.27 -0.54
C THR A 826 -20.48 8.50 -0.11
N ASP A 827 -20.37 8.69 1.20
CA ASP A 827 -19.42 9.57 1.89
C ASP A 827 -18.65 8.73 2.92
N ARG A 828 -17.46 9.15 3.34
CA ARG A 828 -16.45 8.36 4.09
C ARG A 828 -17.00 7.50 5.26
N GLU A 829 -18.13 7.86 5.87
CA GLU A 829 -18.80 7.10 6.93
C GLU A 829 -20.25 6.65 6.62
N TYR A 830 -20.86 7.12 5.51
CA TYR A 830 -22.30 6.95 5.24
C TYR A 830 -22.57 6.51 3.81
N THR A 831 -23.39 5.47 3.65
CA THR A 831 -23.83 4.98 2.34
C THR A 831 -25.36 4.99 2.29
N MET A 832 -25.94 5.45 1.18
CA MET A 832 -27.39 5.49 0.95
C MET A 832 -27.71 5.08 -0.48
N GLY A 833 -28.75 4.29 -0.66
CA GLY A 833 -29.32 4.01 -1.98
C GLY A 833 -30.59 4.82 -2.24
N LEU A 834 -30.68 5.44 -3.42
CA LEU A 834 -31.89 6.08 -3.92
C LEU A 834 -32.54 5.19 -5.00
N ALA A 835 -33.67 4.58 -4.68
CA ALA A 835 -34.42 3.73 -5.59
C ALA A 835 -35.16 4.57 -6.64
N VAL A 836 -35.00 4.19 -7.91
CA VAL A 836 -35.56 4.86 -9.10
C VAL A 836 -36.29 3.86 -10.00
N ASP A 837 -37.25 4.29 -10.82
CA ASP A 837 -38.00 3.38 -11.69
C ASP A 837 -37.09 2.76 -12.76
N GLU A 838 -36.26 3.61 -13.37
CA GLU A 838 -35.42 3.29 -14.51
C GLU A 838 -34.33 4.35 -14.66
N ILE A 839 -33.10 3.93 -14.96
CA ILE A 839 -32.02 4.82 -15.38
C ILE A 839 -32.14 5.00 -16.89
N LEU A 840 -32.23 6.26 -17.34
CA LEU A 840 -32.49 6.55 -18.76
C LEU A 840 -31.19 6.72 -19.54
N ASP A 841 -30.32 7.64 -19.11
CA ASP A 841 -29.08 7.98 -19.84
C ASP A 841 -28.11 8.81 -19.00
N ILE A 842 -26.86 8.96 -19.44
CA ILE A 842 -25.89 9.94 -18.92
C ILE A 842 -25.62 10.96 -20.02
N VAL A 843 -25.86 12.24 -19.74
CA VAL A 843 -25.83 13.32 -20.73
C VAL A 843 -24.97 14.48 -20.26
N GLU A 844 -24.27 15.12 -21.19
CA GLU A 844 -23.40 16.25 -20.90
C GLU A 844 -24.03 17.56 -21.36
N GLU A 845 -24.51 18.35 -20.40
CA GLU A 845 -25.23 19.59 -20.67
C GLU A 845 -24.66 20.73 -19.83
N GLU A 846 -24.80 21.95 -20.34
CA GLU A 846 -24.58 23.16 -19.54
C GLU A 846 -25.70 23.25 -18.50
N LEU A 847 -25.35 23.21 -17.22
CA LEU A 847 -26.31 23.31 -16.13
C LEU A 847 -26.85 24.75 -16.00
N THR A 848 -27.68 25.17 -16.94
CA THR A 848 -28.45 26.41 -16.83
C THR A 848 -29.79 26.10 -16.20
N ILE A 849 -29.86 26.11 -14.86
CA ILE A 849 -31.12 25.94 -14.12
C ILE A 849 -32.01 27.16 -14.44
N LYS A 850 -33.10 26.94 -15.18
CA LYS A 850 -33.97 28.04 -15.67
C LYS A 850 -35.05 28.45 -14.67
N LEU A 851 -35.45 27.54 -13.77
CA LEU A 851 -36.41 27.81 -12.71
C LEU A 851 -35.95 27.16 -11.40
N ALA A 852 -35.86 27.96 -10.34
CA ALA A 852 -35.81 27.46 -8.97
C ALA A 852 -37.18 26.88 -8.60
N SER A 853 -37.18 25.72 -7.93
CA SER A 853 -38.42 25.02 -7.52
C SER A 853 -38.62 25.16 -6.01
N ASN A 854 -39.87 25.36 -5.57
CA ASN A 854 -40.25 25.30 -4.16
C ASN A 854 -40.66 23.87 -3.71
N LYS A 855 -40.49 22.85 -4.56
CA LYS A 855 -40.81 21.46 -4.22
C LYS A 855 -39.67 20.82 -3.42
N SER A 856 -40.00 20.17 -2.29
CA SER A 856 -39.04 19.39 -1.50
C SER A 856 -38.37 18.30 -2.35
N GLY A 857 -37.04 18.15 -2.22
CA GLY A 857 -36.25 17.15 -2.93
C GLY A 857 -35.83 17.49 -4.37
N VAL A 858 -36.10 18.72 -4.84
CA VAL A 858 -35.74 19.19 -6.18
C VAL A 858 -35.02 20.54 -6.08
N VAL A 859 -33.83 20.63 -6.65
CA VAL A 859 -33.03 21.87 -6.71
C VAL A 859 -33.66 22.89 -7.67
N GLY A 860 -34.15 22.40 -8.82
CA GLY A 860 -34.76 23.22 -9.86
C GLY A 860 -35.07 22.42 -11.11
N SER A 861 -35.41 23.11 -12.20
CA SER A 861 -35.60 22.49 -13.51
C SER A 861 -34.56 22.99 -14.52
N ALA A 862 -33.92 22.05 -15.20
CA ALA A 862 -32.98 22.30 -16.29
C ALA A 862 -33.56 21.72 -17.60
N ILE A 863 -33.11 22.26 -18.74
CA ILE A 863 -33.41 21.64 -20.03
C ILE A 863 -32.26 20.67 -20.32
N ILE A 864 -32.57 19.38 -20.41
CA ILE A 864 -31.60 18.32 -20.65
C ILE A 864 -32.14 17.50 -21.84
N ASN A 865 -31.35 17.36 -22.92
CA ASN A 865 -31.80 16.74 -24.17
C ASN A 865 -33.08 17.38 -24.76
N GLY A 866 -33.20 18.70 -24.64
CA GLY A 866 -34.37 19.46 -25.13
C GLY A 866 -35.68 19.19 -24.37
N LYS A 867 -35.65 18.41 -23.29
CA LYS A 867 -36.79 18.14 -22.40
C LYS A 867 -36.58 18.85 -21.06
N ALA A 868 -37.67 19.27 -20.43
CA ALA A 868 -37.61 19.81 -19.07
C ALA A 868 -37.39 18.65 -18.09
N SER A 869 -36.26 18.68 -17.38
CA SER A 869 -35.86 17.68 -16.40
C SER A 869 -35.74 18.30 -15.01
N GLU A 870 -36.24 17.61 -13.98
CA GLU A 870 -36.12 18.05 -12.59
C GLU A 870 -34.76 17.62 -12.02
N VAL A 871 -33.95 18.57 -11.53
CA VAL A 871 -32.65 18.28 -10.91
C VAL A 871 -32.86 17.95 -9.44
N ILE A 872 -32.45 16.75 -9.02
CA ILE A 872 -32.67 16.21 -7.67
C ILE A 872 -31.76 16.89 -6.64
N ASP A 873 -32.28 17.20 -5.46
CA ASP A 873 -31.49 17.67 -4.30
C ASP A 873 -31.03 16.47 -3.47
N VAL A 874 -29.81 15.99 -3.69
CA VAL A 874 -29.24 14.81 -3.01
C VAL A 874 -29.19 15.00 -1.48
N SER A 875 -28.95 16.23 -1.01
CA SER A 875 -28.89 16.57 0.42
C SER A 875 -30.23 16.33 1.12
N TYR A 876 -31.36 16.57 0.41
CA TYR A 876 -32.69 16.26 0.94
C TYR A 876 -32.87 14.77 1.22
N TYR A 877 -32.44 13.89 0.30
CA TYR A 877 -32.58 12.44 0.47
C TYR A 877 -31.61 11.89 1.52
N LEU A 878 -30.38 12.42 1.58
CA LEU A 878 -29.44 12.10 2.67
C LEU A 878 -30.02 12.49 4.04
N GLY A 879 -30.68 13.65 4.15
CA GLY A 879 -31.38 14.07 5.36
C GLY A 879 -32.51 13.12 5.78
N LEU A 880 -33.23 12.52 4.81
CA LEU A 880 -34.25 11.51 5.07
C LEU A 880 -33.65 10.17 5.54
N ALA A 881 -32.50 9.77 5.00
CA ALA A 881 -31.81 8.51 5.35
C ALA A 881 -31.41 8.50 6.83
N PHE A 882 -30.84 9.62 7.27
CA PHE A 882 -30.18 9.76 8.57
C PHE A 882 -31.00 10.62 9.57
N ALA A 883 -32.29 10.82 9.31
CA ALA A 883 -33.21 11.70 10.05
C ALA A 883 -33.31 11.40 11.57
N ASP A 884 -33.01 10.18 12.03
CA ASP A 884 -33.07 9.83 13.45
C ASP A 884 -31.94 10.45 14.27
N TRP A 885 -30.86 10.88 13.63
CA TRP A 885 -29.72 11.52 14.29
C TRP A 885 -29.88 13.04 14.46
N LEU A 886 -30.73 13.69 13.64
CA LEU A 886 -30.79 15.15 13.48
C LEU A 886 -32.05 15.83 14.07
N ARG A 887 -32.72 15.23 15.07
CA ARG A 887 -33.85 15.91 15.72
C ARG A 887 -33.40 16.98 16.72
N SER A 888 -33.26 18.22 16.28
CA SER A 888 -33.92 19.38 16.92
C SER A 888 -33.74 20.68 16.13
N ARG A 889 -34.83 21.22 15.58
CA ARG A 889 -35.46 22.51 15.96
C ARG A 889 -36.31 23.07 14.80
N ASP A 890 -37.46 23.61 15.19
CA ASP A 890 -38.35 24.45 14.38
C ASP A 890 -37.60 25.61 13.70
N LEU A 891 -38.06 26.05 12.53
CA LEU A 891 -38.60 27.42 12.30
C LEU A 891 -38.71 27.81 10.80
N SER A 892 -39.95 28.05 10.39
CA SER A 892 -40.53 29.05 9.47
C SER A 892 -39.68 29.82 8.44
N GLU A 893 -40.35 30.09 7.31
CA GLU A 893 -40.03 30.86 6.10
C GLU A 893 -39.47 32.29 6.30
N ASP A 894 -38.79 32.77 5.24
CA ASP A 894 -38.40 34.14 4.86
C ASP A 894 -36.90 34.47 4.88
N VAL A 895 -36.17 34.11 3.80
CA VAL A 895 -34.95 34.82 3.37
C VAL A 895 -34.94 34.97 1.85
N ALA A 896 -34.97 36.21 1.36
CA ALA A 896 -34.79 36.53 -0.06
C ALA A 896 -33.30 36.50 -0.44
N PRO A 897 -32.90 35.89 -1.56
CA PRO A 897 -31.50 35.78 -1.97
C PRO A 897 -30.92 37.13 -2.44
N SER A 898 -29.72 37.46 -1.97
CA SER A 898 -28.90 38.56 -2.49
C SER A 898 -28.28 38.15 -3.84
N ALA A 899 -28.89 38.59 -4.93
CA ALA A 899 -28.44 38.24 -6.28
C ALA A 899 -27.05 38.80 -6.61
N GLY A 900 -26.07 37.92 -6.81
CA GLY A 900 -24.81 38.21 -7.50
C GLY A 900 -23.54 38.32 -6.65
N ALA A 901 -23.61 38.11 -5.33
CA ALA A 901 -22.42 38.18 -4.45
C ALA A 901 -21.43 37.04 -4.76
N LYS A 902 -20.13 37.35 -4.76
CA LYS A 902 -19.04 36.41 -5.00
C LYS A 902 -18.68 35.66 -3.71
N VAL A 903 -18.77 34.34 -3.74
CA VAL A 903 -18.50 33.48 -2.59
C VAL A 903 -17.31 32.57 -2.92
N LEU A 904 -16.33 32.52 -2.02
CA LEU A 904 -15.26 31.53 -2.06
C LEU A 904 -15.64 30.34 -1.18
N LEU A 905 -15.66 29.14 -1.74
CA LEU A 905 -15.89 27.88 -1.02
C LEU A 905 -14.59 27.10 -0.92
N ILE A 906 -14.15 26.82 0.30
CA ILE A 906 -12.93 26.08 0.62
C ILE A 906 -13.34 24.84 1.40
N ASP A 907 -13.14 23.67 0.84
CA ASP A 907 -13.38 22.38 1.49
C ASP A 907 -12.40 21.40 0.85
N ASP A 908 -11.86 20.42 1.58
CA ASP A 908 -10.91 19.44 1.03
C ASP A 908 -11.61 18.32 0.25
N SER A 909 -12.91 18.11 0.51
CA SER A 909 -13.73 17.10 -0.13
C SER A 909 -14.34 17.59 -1.45
N ASP A 910 -13.99 16.88 -2.55
CA ASP A 910 -14.62 17.07 -3.86
C ASP A 910 -16.15 16.92 -3.79
N PHE A 911 -16.64 15.99 -2.98
CA PHE A 911 -18.07 15.75 -2.79
C PHE A 911 -18.79 16.99 -2.24
N PHE A 912 -18.26 17.60 -1.17
CA PHE A 912 -18.88 18.78 -0.57
C PHE A 912 -18.81 20.01 -1.48
N ARG A 913 -17.70 20.21 -2.18
CA ARG A 913 -17.57 21.28 -3.18
C ARG A 913 -18.62 21.13 -4.29
N ASN A 914 -18.77 19.90 -4.81
CA ASN A 914 -19.73 19.60 -5.88
C ASN A 914 -21.19 19.60 -5.40
N MET A 915 -21.45 19.32 -4.12
CA MET A 915 -22.78 19.40 -3.52
C MET A 915 -23.20 20.85 -3.23
N LEU A 916 -22.32 21.68 -2.65
CA LEU A 916 -22.65 23.04 -2.22
C LEU A 916 -22.63 24.05 -3.36
N ARG A 917 -21.79 23.86 -4.38
CA ARG A 917 -21.68 24.79 -5.52
C ARG A 917 -23.02 24.99 -6.23
N PRO A 918 -23.79 23.95 -6.62
CA PRO A 918 -25.11 24.12 -7.22
C PRO A 918 -26.11 24.81 -6.27
N VAL A 919 -26.11 24.43 -4.99
CA VAL A 919 -27.01 24.99 -3.97
C VAL A 919 -26.82 26.50 -3.83
N LEU A 920 -25.57 26.95 -3.69
CA LEU A 920 -25.21 28.36 -3.56
C LEU A 920 -25.45 29.13 -4.88
N THR A 921 -25.20 28.50 -6.02
CA THR A 921 -25.46 29.10 -7.34
C THR A 921 -26.95 29.35 -7.56
N VAL A 922 -27.81 28.39 -7.18
CA VAL A 922 -29.28 28.53 -7.22
C VAL A 922 -29.78 29.59 -6.25
N ALA A 923 -29.13 29.74 -5.10
CA ALA A 923 -29.38 30.82 -4.16
C ALA A 923 -28.89 32.19 -4.66
N GLY A 924 -28.33 32.28 -5.88
CA GLY A 924 -27.96 33.54 -6.53
C GLY A 924 -26.52 34.00 -6.30
N TYR A 925 -25.67 33.18 -5.68
CA TYR A 925 -24.25 33.48 -5.45
C TYR A 925 -23.38 33.09 -6.66
N ARG A 926 -22.29 33.82 -6.91
CA ARG A 926 -21.23 33.40 -7.85
C ARG A 926 -20.15 32.69 -7.07
N VAL A 927 -20.08 31.37 -7.21
CA VAL A 927 -19.23 30.53 -6.35
C VAL A 927 -17.93 30.18 -7.06
N ARG A 928 -16.80 30.45 -6.41
CA ARG A 928 -15.48 29.89 -6.77
C ARG A 928 -15.13 28.86 -5.71
N ALA A 929 -14.91 27.61 -6.11
CA ALA A 929 -14.54 26.53 -5.20
C ALA A 929 -13.05 26.19 -5.34
N VAL A 930 -12.37 25.97 -4.22
CA VAL A 930 -10.97 25.54 -4.15
C VAL A 930 -10.81 24.40 -3.14
N SER A 931 -9.81 23.55 -3.35
CA SER A 931 -9.62 22.32 -2.57
C SER A 931 -8.78 22.47 -1.31
N SER A 932 -8.17 23.64 -1.07
CA SER A 932 -7.29 23.83 0.08
C SER A 932 -7.18 25.30 0.49
N ALA A 933 -6.79 25.53 1.74
CA ALA A 933 -6.45 26.86 2.24
C ALA A 933 -5.29 27.50 1.47
N ALA A 934 -4.31 26.70 1.00
CA ALA A 934 -3.19 27.20 0.20
C ALA A 934 -3.66 27.76 -1.16
N ALA A 935 -4.58 27.05 -1.84
CA ALA A 935 -5.19 27.54 -3.08
C ALA A 935 -6.03 28.81 -2.86
N ALA A 936 -6.72 28.91 -1.71
CA ALA A 936 -7.42 30.13 -1.33
C ALA A 936 -6.45 31.31 -1.10
N LEU A 937 -5.34 31.09 -0.41
CA LEU A 937 -4.32 32.13 -0.19
C LEU A 937 -3.65 32.58 -1.49
N ALA A 938 -3.45 31.67 -2.46
CA ALA A 938 -2.96 32.03 -3.80
C ALA A 938 -3.92 33.00 -4.53
N LEU A 939 -5.24 32.75 -4.46
CA LEU A 939 -6.24 33.67 -5.02
C LEU A 939 -6.21 35.05 -4.34
N MET A 940 -5.92 35.09 -3.04
CA MET A 940 -5.73 36.34 -2.30
C MET A 940 -4.50 37.11 -2.78
N GLU A 941 -3.39 36.42 -3.04
CA GLU A 941 -2.14 37.00 -3.57
C GLU A 941 -2.32 37.51 -5.01
N GLU A 942 -3.06 36.78 -5.85
CA GLU A 942 -3.45 37.18 -7.21
C GLU A 942 -4.39 38.40 -7.23
N GLY A 943 -4.97 38.74 -6.07
CA GLY A 943 -5.78 39.94 -5.86
C GLY A 943 -7.26 39.76 -6.18
N GLU A 944 -7.77 38.53 -6.21
CA GLU A 944 -9.21 38.29 -6.28
C GLU A 944 -9.91 38.73 -5.00
N MET A 945 -11.12 39.29 -5.15
CA MET A 945 -11.95 39.76 -4.05
C MET A 945 -13.25 38.98 -4.01
N PHE A 946 -13.61 38.55 -2.80
CA PHE A 946 -14.85 37.84 -2.50
C PHE A 946 -15.66 38.63 -1.47
N ASP A 947 -16.98 38.51 -1.56
CA ASP A 947 -17.89 39.17 -0.63
C ASP A 947 -18.02 38.35 0.67
N LEU A 948 -17.89 37.02 0.56
CA LEU A 948 -17.98 36.06 1.65
C LEU A 948 -17.09 34.82 1.38
N ILE A 949 -16.53 34.25 2.44
CA ILE A 949 -15.71 33.03 2.40
C ILE A 949 -16.36 31.95 3.28
N ILE A 950 -16.55 30.77 2.70
CA ILE A 950 -17.02 29.56 3.39
C ILE A 950 -15.81 28.62 3.46
N SER A 951 -15.42 28.19 4.66
CA SER A 951 -14.28 27.31 4.87
C SER A 951 -14.66 26.11 5.72
N ASP A 952 -14.28 24.93 5.26
CA ASP A 952 -14.18 23.78 6.13
C ASP A 952 -13.12 24.00 7.21
N ILE A 953 -13.32 23.36 8.35
CA ILE A 953 -12.39 23.39 9.48
C ILE A 953 -11.34 22.30 9.36
N GLU A 954 -11.74 21.12 8.90
CA GLU A 954 -10.89 19.93 8.87
C GLU A 954 -10.25 19.77 7.49
N MET A 955 -9.27 20.61 7.18
CA MET A 955 -8.52 20.55 5.93
C MET A 955 -7.06 20.10 6.17
N PRO A 956 -6.45 19.32 5.26
CA PRO A 956 -5.05 18.93 5.33
C PRO A 956 -4.11 20.13 5.18
N ASP A 957 -2.88 19.99 5.70
CA ASP A 957 -1.81 20.99 5.79
C ASP A 957 -2.11 22.21 6.67
N MET A 958 -3.19 22.94 6.36
CA MET A 958 -3.65 24.13 7.09
C MET A 958 -5.14 24.01 7.37
N ASN A 959 -5.48 23.78 8.64
CA ASN A 959 -6.87 23.70 9.09
C ASN A 959 -7.58 25.07 8.96
N GLY A 960 -8.92 25.04 8.94
CA GLY A 960 -9.74 26.24 8.76
C GLY A 960 -9.56 27.30 9.85
N PHE A 961 -9.20 26.92 11.09
CA PHE A 961 -8.93 27.89 12.15
C PHE A 961 -7.65 28.69 11.90
N ASP A 962 -6.60 28.02 11.41
CA ASP A 962 -5.33 28.68 11.10
C ASP A 962 -5.45 29.53 9.84
N PHE A 963 -6.22 29.07 8.85
CA PHE A 963 -6.60 29.87 7.68
C PHE A 963 -7.37 31.15 8.10
N ALA A 964 -8.37 31.05 8.97
CA ALA A 964 -9.14 32.20 9.42
C ALA A 964 -8.26 33.26 10.12
N LYS A 965 -7.34 32.82 10.97
CA LYS A 965 -6.39 33.73 11.62
C LYS A 965 -5.49 34.43 10.61
N GLU A 966 -5.05 33.73 9.57
CA GLU A 966 -4.18 34.29 8.55
C GLU A 966 -4.93 35.31 7.68
N VAL A 967 -6.18 35.00 7.32
CA VAL A 967 -7.07 35.94 6.62
C VAL A 967 -7.35 37.19 7.45
N LYS A 968 -7.52 37.07 8.77
CA LYS A 968 -7.79 38.26 9.63
C LYS A 968 -6.52 39.07 9.98
N LYS A 969 -5.31 38.57 9.72
CA LYS A 969 -4.06 39.33 9.92
C LYS A 969 -3.74 40.22 8.71
N ASP A 970 -4.16 41.49 8.79
CA ASP A 970 -3.70 42.58 7.89
C ASP A 970 -3.68 42.19 6.39
N SER A 971 -4.71 41.44 5.98
CA SER A 971 -4.87 40.91 4.63
C SER A 971 -5.95 41.68 3.87
N ARG A 972 -6.00 41.52 2.54
CA ARG A 972 -7.06 42.09 1.69
C ARG A 972 -8.45 41.55 2.03
N TRP A 973 -8.53 40.39 2.68
CA TRP A 973 -9.76 39.74 3.09
C TRP A 973 -10.06 39.89 4.59
N SER A 974 -9.31 40.73 5.31
CA SER A 974 -9.50 40.96 6.75
C SER A 974 -10.95 41.37 7.11
N ASP A 975 -11.57 42.21 6.29
CA ASP A 975 -12.96 42.64 6.44
C ASP A 975 -13.97 41.68 5.76
N THR A 976 -13.53 40.54 5.21
CA THR A 976 -14.43 39.57 4.55
C THR A 976 -15.06 38.65 5.57
N ALA A 977 -16.37 38.41 5.42
CA ALA A 977 -17.13 37.54 6.32
C ALA A 977 -16.69 36.09 6.09
N LEU A 978 -16.36 35.39 7.17
CA LEU A 978 -15.93 33.99 7.18
C LEU A 978 -16.97 33.11 7.87
N VAL A 979 -17.46 32.08 7.19
CA VAL A 979 -18.39 31.10 7.75
C VAL A 979 -17.73 29.73 7.79
N ALA A 980 -17.71 29.09 8.95
CA ALA A 980 -17.12 27.78 9.14
C ALA A 980 -18.12 26.66 8.82
N LEU A 981 -17.65 25.62 8.12
CA LEU A 981 -18.35 24.35 7.96
C LEU A 981 -17.68 23.28 8.83
N SER A 982 -18.48 22.49 9.56
CA SER A 982 -17.94 21.44 10.45
C SER A 982 -18.78 20.17 10.46
N SER A 983 -18.12 19.02 10.54
CA SER A 983 -18.71 17.70 10.72
C SER A 983 -19.35 17.50 12.11
N LEU A 984 -18.86 18.20 13.15
CA LEU A 984 -19.32 18.11 14.54
C LEU A 984 -19.51 19.51 15.14
N ALA A 985 -20.75 19.86 15.50
CA ALA A 985 -21.05 21.14 16.16
C ALA A 985 -21.11 20.96 17.69
N THR A 986 -19.96 21.06 18.39
CA THR A 986 -19.95 21.22 19.85
C THR A 986 -19.84 22.70 20.25
N GLU A 987 -20.40 23.11 21.40
CA GLU A 987 -20.25 24.49 21.90
C GLU A 987 -18.78 24.92 22.06
N ARG A 988 -17.87 23.96 22.26
CA ARG A 988 -16.43 24.24 22.39
C ARG A 988 -15.81 24.62 21.05
N ASP A 989 -16.24 23.98 19.96
CA ASP A 989 -15.69 24.22 18.61
C ASP A 989 -16.23 25.52 18.00
N ILE A 990 -17.49 25.86 18.28
CA ILE A 990 -18.09 27.15 17.91
C ILE A 990 -17.32 28.32 18.55
N ASN A 991 -17.06 28.24 19.86
CA ASN A 991 -16.30 29.27 20.58
C ASN A 991 -14.87 29.40 20.02
N ARG A 992 -14.22 28.27 19.73
CA ARG A 992 -12.89 28.24 19.12
C ARG A 992 -12.87 28.83 17.71
N GLY A 993 -13.94 28.65 16.93
CA GLY A 993 -14.12 29.25 15.60
C GLY A 993 -14.20 30.77 15.66
N HIS A 994 -15.00 31.32 16.58
CA HIS A 994 -15.09 32.77 16.76
C HIS A 994 -13.77 33.38 17.22
N GLU A 995 -13.04 32.73 18.14
CA GLU A 995 -11.70 33.18 18.55
C GLU A 995 -10.68 33.16 17.39
N ALA A 996 -10.85 32.25 16.42
CA ALA A 996 -9.99 32.15 15.25
C ALA A 996 -10.33 33.18 14.15
N GLY A 997 -11.50 33.83 14.22
CA GLY A 997 -11.91 34.87 13.28
C GLY A 997 -13.08 34.48 12.36
N PHE A 998 -13.80 33.40 12.62
CA PHE A 998 -15.05 33.09 11.94
C PHE A 998 -16.21 33.93 12.47
N ASP A 999 -17.02 34.44 11.56
CA ASP A 999 -18.21 35.26 11.84
C ASP A 999 -19.46 34.40 12.11
N ASP A 1000 -19.49 33.16 11.62
CA ASP A 1000 -20.52 32.16 11.94
C ASP A 1000 -19.99 30.72 11.81
N TYR A 1001 -20.71 29.76 12.41
CA TYR A 1001 -20.30 28.36 12.48
C TYR A 1001 -21.48 27.42 12.22
N ILE A 1002 -21.38 26.58 11.20
CA ILE A 1002 -22.51 25.81 10.66
C ILE A 1002 -22.12 24.34 10.49
N ALA A 1003 -23.03 23.45 10.88
CA ALA A 1003 -22.86 22.03 10.64
C ALA A 1003 -22.92 21.71 9.14
N LYS A 1004 -22.02 20.85 8.68
CA LYS A 1004 -22.09 20.27 7.33
C LYS A 1004 -23.46 19.62 7.17
N PHE A 1005 -24.05 19.75 5.98
CA PHE A 1005 -25.40 19.29 5.60
C PHE A 1005 -26.60 20.14 6.05
N ASP A 1006 -26.44 21.18 6.88
CA ASP A 1006 -27.53 22.11 7.21
C ASP A 1006 -27.60 23.29 6.23
N LYS A 1007 -28.18 23.02 5.05
CA LYS A 1007 -28.35 23.99 3.96
C LYS A 1007 -29.17 25.22 4.36
N GLU A 1008 -30.24 25.04 5.13
CA GLU A 1008 -31.12 26.16 5.49
C GLU A 1008 -30.40 27.13 6.41
N THR A 1009 -29.73 26.62 7.44
CA THR A 1009 -28.92 27.45 8.35
C THR A 1009 -27.77 28.12 7.60
N LEU A 1010 -27.11 27.40 6.67
CA LEU A 1010 -26.09 27.99 5.80
C LEU A 1010 -26.63 29.19 5.02
N LEU A 1011 -27.68 29.01 4.22
CA LEU A 1011 -28.18 30.09 3.37
C LEU A 1011 -28.69 31.29 4.17
N ARG A 1012 -29.30 31.06 5.35
CA ARG A 1012 -29.71 32.13 6.27
C ARG A 1012 -28.52 32.89 6.82
N SER A 1013 -27.48 32.19 7.28
CA SER A 1013 -26.24 32.79 7.77
C SER A 1013 -25.58 33.64 6.70
N LEU A 1014 -25.42 33.10 5.48
CA LEU A 1014 -24.81 33.82 4.36
C LEU A 1014 -25.55 35.13 4.05
N ALA A 1015 -26.88 35.07 3.98
CA ALA A 1015 -27.70 36.24 3.73
C ALA A 1015 -27.61 37.27 4.88
N GLN A 1016 -27.54 36.80 6.14
CA GLN A 1016 -27.38 37.65 7.31
C GLN A 1016 -26.02 38.35 7.30
N GLN A 1017 -24.93 37.64 7.02
CA GLN A 1017 -23.58 38.21 6.98
C GLN A 1017 -23.44 39.27 5.88
N LEU A 1018 -24.03 39.02 4.70
CA LEU A 1018 -24.04 40.00 3.61
C LEU A 1018 -24.89 41.25 3.94
N LYS A 1019 -25.98 41.09 4.70
CA LYS A 1019 -26.81 42.21 5.15
C LYS A 1019 -26.11 43.07 6.20
N ILE A 1020 -25.43 42.45 7.17
CA ILE A 1020 -24.63 43.16 8.19
C ILE A 1020 -23.55 44.01 7.52
N LYS A 1021 -22.90 43.49 6.48
CA LYS A 1021 -21.89 44.22 5.71
C LYS A 1021 -22.46 45.37 4.88
N GLY A 1022 -23.64 45.18 4.29
CA GLY A 1022 -24.34 46.21 3.52
C GLY A 1022 -24.88 47.38 4.35
N ASP A 1023 -25.21 47.15 5.63
CA ASP A 1023 -25.63 48.19 6.57
C ASP A 1023 -24.43 48.91 7.25
N ALA A 1024 -23.23 48.33 7.17
CA ALA A 1024 -21.98 48.87 7.74
C ALA A 1024 -21.12 49.68 6.74
N ALA A 1025 -21.41 49.58 5.43
CA ALA A 1025 -20.82 50.38 4.35
C ALA A 1025 -21.69 51.60 4.02
#